data_AF-A0A847I4P3-F1
#
_entry.id   AF-A0A847I4P3-F1
#
_cell.length_a   1.000
_cell.length_b   1.000
_cell.length_c   1.000
_cell.angle_alpha   90.00
_cell.angle_beta   90.00
_cell.angle_gamma   90.00
#
_symmetry.space_group_name_H-M   'P 1'
#
loop_
_entity.id
_entity.type
_entity.pdbx_description
1 polymer ?
#
loop_
_entity_poly.entity_id
_entity_poly.type
_entity_poly.pdbx_seq_one_letter_code
_entity_poly.pdbx_strand_id
1 'polypeptide(L)'
;MSRPVSEPQVSPGCATFWVRNGAWLAAVAGAICFINTLSGGFVYDDLAVVYDNPRIRSLTDPDIWRRDWWQPATPDQEVLRRHRDRLYRPLTLWTMAVNYAVGDLRPFGYHLANVALHVTVCVLVWHLAQRLFADKAVATVGALLFAVHPVHAEAVAGIVGRAEILAALFMLLGLLALLPPIRAPSAVQARRAIRARSASEGNNLVVGLTWKRVLLAATAFLAALFSKETAICYLPVALLVMYATRERWPAGRPRAWVLVTGVLAVPLLIYLTARWYALDGHLMREFAPGLLENPLAWVGLPQRWLHAFTVAGHYVRLMLVPGRLSCDYGLAVVDAERGPELLTFVGILAAAVTIWALCGYFRTSTLRRQLALLSAIFVASYALLSNTVILIGVAVGERLMYWPSIAVVLALALVLVHLWGRCSEWQAISPGIRRMMPYLGAALLVSLGARTVVRNSDWSSNLELFGRDVASFPESAKLHIAVSREILQELERTPERRPQEPALQVVRAHLRKALAIYPRSATSLELLGRERALAGDRQGAISYFEAATQLQPLAGFSQEILAKLRDECGAAEAALTEMGRQTTTRPADADLRRDYGVALLRAGRYQEALPELREAVRLSPQDGAALASLGEAYAVMDERDKAIEALQAAAQQNPGEWQVHANLAKLLAEAGDKAGALRHAEQAARLAPDQLEARLNLAEALALNERRAEALALLRQTRKDMPPDNRLRPAIDARIRDLQRSLP
;
A
#
# COMPACT_ATOMS: atom_id res chain seq x y z
N MET A 1 -51.88 -40.28 38.49
CA MET A 1 -50.45 -40.02 38.82
C MET A 1 -49.72 -39.68 37.53
N SER A 2 -49.52 -38.39 37.25
CA SER A 2 -48.71 -37.92 36.12
C SER A 2 -47.78 -36.83 36.66
N ARG A 3 -46.48 -37.15 36.69
CA ARG A 3 -45.42 -36.25 37.16
C ARG A 3 -45.32 -35.01 36.26
N PRO A 4 -45.04 -33.82 36.80
CA PRO A 4 -44.68 -32.68 35.97
C PRO A 4 -43.29 -32.91 35.37
N VAL A 5 -43.19 -32.73 34.05
CA VAL A 5 -41.92 -32.72 33.33
C VAL A 5 -41.19 -31.44 33.70
N SER A 6 -40.06 -31.58 34.38
CA SER A 6 -39.13 -30.50 34.69
C SER A 6 -38.56 -29.89 33.42
N GLU A 7 -38.79 -28.59 33.20
CA GLU A 7 -38.07 -27.81 32.20
C GLU A 7 -36.55 -27.88 32.46
N PRO A 8 -35.71 -28.01 31.41
CA PRO A 8 -34.27 -27.95 31.58
C PRO A 8 -33.85 -26.54 31.98
N GLN A 9 -33.51 -26.37 33.26
CA GLN A 9 -32.85 -25.18 33.78
C GLN A 9 -31.50 -24.99 33.08
N VAL A 10 -31.44 -24.13 32.07
CA VAL A 10 -30.18 -23.52 31.64
C VAL A 10 -29.77 -22.55 32.75
N SER A 11 -28.62 -22.79 33.38
CA SER A 11 -28.11 -22.00 34.50
C SER A 11 -28.16 -20.48 34.20
N PRO A 12 -28.89 -19.66 34.98
CA PRO A 12 -29.06 -18.22 34.74
C PRO A 12 -27.77 -17.38 34.75
N GLY A 13 -26.67 -17.94 35.23
CA GLY A 13 -25.41 -17.21 35.47
C GLY A 13 -24.64 -16.80 34.21
N CYS A 14 -24.66 -17.60 33.13
CA CYS A 14 -23.85 -17.31 31.95
C CYS A 14 -24.51 -16.26 31.05
N ALA A 15 -25.81 -16.37 30.76
CA ALA A 15 -26.52 -15.39 29.93
C ALA A 15 -26.59 -13.98 30.58
N THR A 16 -26.58 -13.90 31.91
CA THR A 16 -26.60 -12.62 32.64
C THR A 16 -25.22 -11.96 32.75
N PHE A 17 -24.13 -12.73 32.67
CA PHE A 17 -22.76 -12.22 32.77
C PHE A 17 -22.37 -11.33 31.58
N TRP A 18 -22.55 -11.81 30.36
CA TRP A 18 -22.12 -11.09 29.15
C TRP A 18 -22.92 -9.80 28.93
N VAL A 19 -24.23 -9.85 29.22
CA VAL A 19 -25.12 -8.70 29.15
C VAL A 19 -24.77 -7.64 30.19
N ARG A 20 -24.25 -8.04 31.37
CA ARG A 20 -23.85 -7.11 32.44
C ARG A 20 -22.46 -6.51 32.21
N ASN A 21 -21.54 -7.25 31.59
CA ASN A 21 -20.14 -6.88 31.40
C ASN A 21 -19.78 -6.53 29.95
N GLY A 22 -20.77 -6.25 29.09
CA GLY A 22 -20.56 -6.07 27.65
C GLY A 22 -19.51 -5.03 27.24
N ALA A 23 -19.43 -3.90 27.95
CA ALA A 23 -18.40 -2.88 27.71
C ALA A 23 -16.98 -3.42 27.96
N TRP A 24 -16.79 -4.17 29.06
CA TRP A 24 -15.51 -4.78 29.39
C TRP A 24 -15.14 -5.88 28.39
N LEU A 25 -16.11 -6.69 27.97
CA LEU A 25 -15.89 -7.73 26.95
C LEU A 25 -15.45 -7.14 25.62
N ALA A 26 -16.09 -6.06 25.16
CA ALA A 26 -15.68 -5.35 23.95
C ALA A 26 -14.26 -4.75 24.08
N ALA A 27 -13.93 -4.21 25.26
CA ALA A 27 -12.58 -3.69 25.54
C ALA A 27 -11.51 -4.79 25.46
N VAL A 28 -11.75 -5.94 26.09
CA VAL A 28 -10.83 -7.08 26.06
C VAL A 28 -10.71 -7.66 24.66
N ALA A 29 -11.82 -7.83 23.95
CA ALA A 29 -11.82 -8.34 22.58
C ALA A 29 -11.02 -7.42 21.62
N GLY A 30 -11.23 -6.10 21.71
CA GLY A 30 -10.47 -5.12 20.94
C GLY A 30 -8.99 -5.13 21.28
N ALA A 31 -8.62 -5.23 22.57
CA ALA A 31 -7.24 -5.34 22.97
C ALA A 31 -6.57 -6.61 22.41
N ILE A 32 -7.21 -7.77 22.54
CA ILE A 32 -6.68 -9.05 22.04
C ILE A 32 -6.51 -9.04 20.52
N CYS A 33 -7.50 -8.54 19.77
CA CYS A 33 -7.45 -8.56 18.31
C CYS A 33 -6.35 -7.65 17.72
N PHE A 34 -5.93 -6.63 18.45
CA PHE A 34 -4.95 -5.63 17.98
C PHE A 34 -3.61 -5.67 18.73
N ILE A 35 -3.42 -6.53 19.73
CA ILE A 35 -2.17 -6.57 20.50
C ILE A 35 -0.95 -6.89 19.64
N ASN A 36 -1.14 -7.62 18.54
CA ASN A 36 -0.05 -7.98 17.64
C ASN A 36 0.44 -6.81 16.77
N THR A 37 -0.24 -5.65 16.76
CA THR A 37 0.28 -4.45 16.09
C THR A 37 1.44 -3.82 16.85
N LEU A 38 1.59 -4.10 18.15
CA LEU A 38 2.63 -3.52 19.00
C LEU A 38 4.06 -3.83 18.54
N SER A 39 4.25 -4.92 17.78
CA SER A 39 5.52 -5.30 17.18
C SER A 39 5.76 -4.74 15.78
N GLY A 40 4.83 -3.95 15.23
CA GLY A 40 4.94 -3.35 13.89
C GLY A 40 5.88 -2.14 13.83
N GLY A 41 6.39 -1.85 12.64
CA GLY A 41 7.19 -0.65 12.35
C GLY A 41 6.34 0.58 12.01
N PHE A 42 7.00 1.64 11.51
CA PHE A 42 6.33 2.72 10.78
C PHE A 42 6.10 2.27 9.34
N VAL A 43 4.86 2.33 8.87
CA VAL A 43 4.47 1.81 7.55
C VAL A 43 3.70 2.87 6.76
N TYR A 44 3.92 2.90 5.45
CA TYR A 44 3.20 3.72 4.49
C TYR A 44 3.25 5.22 4.87
N ASP A 45 2.09 5.85 5.08
CA ASP A 45 1.96 7.26 5.45
C ASP A 45 2.59 7.61 6.81
N ASP A 46 2.87 6.62 7.67
CA ASP A 46 3.54 6.85 8.97
C ASP A 46 4.94 7.45 8.78
N LEU A 47 5.64 7.08 7.71
CA LEU A 47 6.97 7.59 7.42
C LEU A 47 6.92 9.11 7.23
N ALA A 48 6.05 9.59 6.35
CA ALA A 48 5.96 11.02 6.04
C ALA A 48 5.39 11.85 7.21
N VAL A 49 4.43 11.32 7.97
CA VAL A 49 3.71 12.10 8.99
C VAL A 49 4.38 12.02 10.36
N VAL A 50 5.09 10.93 10.66
CA VAL A 50 5.70 10.68 11.97
C VAL A 50 7.22 10.61 11.85
N TYR A 51 7.75 9.67 11.08
CA TYR A 51 9.19 9.40 11.07
C TYR A 51 10.01 10.59 10.50
N ASP A 52 9.62 11.12 9.35
CA ASP A 52 10.32 12.20 8.64
C ASP A 52 9.86 13.60 9.07
N ASN A 53 8.91 13.69 10.02
CA ASN A 53 8.27 14.95 10.38
C ASN A 53 9.01 15.64 11.56
N PRO A 54 9.70 16.77 11.34
CA PRO A 54 10.38 17.49 12.42
C PRO A 54 9.42 18.24 13.35
N ARG A 55 8.19 18.58 12.95
CA ARG A 55 7.25 19.33 13.82
C ARG A 55 6.81 18.52 15.03
N ILE A 56 6.69 17.19 14.89
CA ILE A 56 6.30 16.35 16.02
C ILE A 56 7.42 16.19 17.06
N ARG A 57 8.62 16.72 16.79
CA ARG A 57 9.77 16.61 17.68
C ARG A 57 9.71 17.56 18.86
N SER A 58 8.80 18.54 18.83
CA SER A 58 8.56 19.48 19.92
C SER A 58 7.08 19.67 20.22
N LEU A 59 6.71 19.64 21.49
CA LEU A 59 5.33 19.90 21.95
C LEU A 59 4.90 21.36 21.75
N THR A 60 5.86 22.28 21.65
CA THR A 60 5.63 23.72 21.58
C THR A 60 5.82 24.28 20.18
N ASP A 61 6.02 23.42 19.17
CA ASP A 61 6.12 23.88 17.78
C ASP A 61 4.78 24.50 17.34
N PRO A 62 4.73 25.82 17.06
CA PRO A 62 3.50 26.49 16.67
C PRO A 62 2.99 26.01 15.30
N ASP A 63 3.84 25.44 14.45
CA ASP A 63 3.47 25.00 13.11
C ASP A 63 2.57 23.76 13.12
N ILE A 64 2.52 23.01 14.24
CA ILE A 64 1.51 21.95 14.45
C ILE A 64 0.09 22.52 14.24
N TRP A 65 -0.14 23.76 14.66
CA TRP A 65 -1.46 24.40 14.62
C TRP A 65 -1.65 25.35 13.43
N ARG A 66 -0.57 25.76 12.77
CA ARG A 66 -0.58 26.80 11.73
C ARG A 66 -0.34 26.29 10.32
N ARG A 67 0.02 25.02 10.13
CA ARG A 67 0.42 24.48 8.82
C ARG A 67 -0.37 23.23 8.45
N ASP A 68 -0.24 22.87 7.17
CA ASP A 68 -0.73 21.64 6.56
C ASP A 68 -0.18 20.38 7.26
N TRP A 69 -0.98 19.32 7.23
CA TRP A 69 -0.71 17.98 7.75
C TRP A 69 0.55 17.35 7.17
N TRP A 70 0.78 17.51 5.87
CA TRP A 70 1.98 17.00 5.24
C TRP A 70 3.11 18.01 5.38
N GLN A 71 4.24 17.56 5.94
CA GLN A 71 5.47 18.32 5.89
C GLN A 71 6.39 17.70 4.84
N PRO A 72 6.91 18.48 3.87
CA PRO A 72 7.99 18.00 3.02
C PRO A 72 9.28 17.87 3.85
N ALA A 73 9.95 16.73 3.74
CA ALA A 73 11.22 16.47 4.43
C ALA A 73 12.40 17.19 3.75
N THR A 74 12.24 17.57 2.47
CA THR A 74 13.27 18.25 1.67
C THR A 74 12.67 19.38 0.81
N PRO A 75 13.47 20.39 0.42
CA PRO A 75 13.04 21.44 -0.51
C PRO A 75 12.49 20.90 -1.84
N ASP A 76 13.01 19.76 -2.33
CA ASP A 76 12.53 19.13 -3.57
C ASP A 76 11.12 18.54 -3.42
N GLN A 77 10.78 18.07 -2.21
CA GLN A 77 9.42 17.63 -1.88
C GLN A 77 8.44 18.81 -1.73
N GLU A 78 8.91 20.05 -1.61
CA GLU A 78 8.07 21.26 -1.62
C GLU A 78 7.38 21.46 -2.99
N VAL A 79 8.02 21.03 -4.08
CA VAL A 79 7.41 21.02 -5.43
C VAL A 79 6.31 19.97 -5.53
N LEU A 80 6.51 18.80 -4.89
CA LEU A 80 5.51 17.74 -4.78
C LEU A 80 4.39 18.12 -3.80
N ARG A 81 4.66 18.95 -2.79
CA ARG A 81 3.66 19.51 -1.85
C ARG A 81 2.57 20.28 -2.58
N ARG A 82 2.88 20.97 -3.69
CA ARG A 82 1.88 21.65 -4.53
C ARG A 82 0.82 20.70 -5.12
N HIS A 83 1.12 19.40 -5.18
CA HIS A 83 0.26 18.35 -5.75
C HIS A 83 -0.32 17.38 -4.71
N ARG A 84 0.04 17.50 -3.42
CA ARG A 84 -0.52 16.67 -2.33
C ARG A 84 -1.83 17.24 -1.75
N ASP A 85 -2.56 16.36 -1.06
CA ASP A 85 -3.76 16.70 -0.30
C ASP A 85 -3.50 17.80 0.74
N ARG A 86 -4.09 18.99 0.58
CA ARG A 86 -4.07 20.03 1.63
C ARG A 86 -4.98 19.61 2.81
N LEU A 87 -4.39 19.05 3.87
CA LEU A 87 -5.11 18.52 5.03
C LEU A 87 -4.75 19.31 6.29
N TYR A 88 -5.69 19.42 7.23
CA TYR A 88 -5.47 20.17 8.47
C TYR A 88 -6.00 19.36 9.66
N ARG A 89 -5.08 18.76 10.42
CA ARG A 89 -5.38 17.84 11.52
C ARG A 89 -4.44 18.08 12.71
N PRO A 90 -4.45 19.29 13.28
CA PRO A 90 -3.44 19.73 14.25
C PRO A 90 -3.49 18.93 15.56
N LEU A 91 -4.69 18.51 16.01
CA LEU A 91 -4.81 17.74 17.24
C LEU A 91 -4.17 16.36 17.08
N THR A 92 -4.36 15.71 15.93
CA THR A 92 -3.73 14.42 15.66
C THR A 92 -2.21 14.55 15.65
N LEU A 93 -1.64 15.54 14.95
CA LEU A 93 -0.19 15.82 14.99
C LEU A 93 0.31 16.07 16.41
N TRP A 94 -0.43 16.86 17.19
CA TRP A 94 -0.07 17.13 18.57
C TRP A 94 -0.05 15.85 19.42
N THR A 95 -0.99 14.92 19.24
CA THR A 95 -0.92 13.62 19.94
C THR A 95 0.29 12.77 19.50
N MET A 96 0.76 12.91 18.26
CA MET A 96 2.00 12.26 17.81
C MET A 96 3.23 12.90 18.48
N ALA A 97 3.22 14.22 18.67
CA ALA A 97 4.26 14.95 19.40
C ALA A 97 4.29 14.57 20.90
N VAL A 98 3.13 14.35 21.52
CA VAL A 98 3.02 13.79 22.88
C VAL A 98 3.63 12.39 22.95
N ASN A 99 3.36 11.54 21.96
CA ASN A 99 4.01 10.23 21.89
C ASN A 99 5.53 10.35 21.75
N TYR A 100 6.00 11.28 20.91
CA TYR A 100 7.42 11.54 20.71
C TYR A 100 8.11 11.97 22.01
N ALA A 101 7.51 12.90 22.76
CA ALA A 101 8.07 13.38 24.02
C ALA A 101 8.23 12.28 25.08
N VAL A 102 7.42 11.23 25.03
CA VAL A 102 7.47 10.09 25.98
C VAL A 102 8.40 8.98 25.47
N GLY A 103 8.37 8.72 24.17
CA GLY A 103 8.88 7.48 23.59
C GLY A 103 9.94 7.63 22.49
N ASP A 104 10.21 8.85 22.01
CA ASP A 104 10.95 9.14 20.77
C ASP A 104 10.34 8.35 19.58
N LEU A 105 11.09 8.07 18.51
CA LEU A 105 10.67 7.27 17.36
C LEU A 105 10.56 5.76 17.63
N ARG A 106 10.14 5.32 18.82
CA ARG A 106 9.87 3.90 19.08
C ARG A 106 8.45 3.53 18.65
N PRO A 107 8.24 2.72 17.58
CA PRO A 107 6.91 2.44 17.04
C PRO A 107 5.92 1.88 18.06
N PHE A 108 6.41 1.05 18.99
CA PHE A 108 5.63 0.43 20.05
C PHE A 108 4.69 1.42 20.78
N GLY A 109 5.20 2.59 21.16
CA GLY A 109 4.41 3.57 21.91
C GLY A 109 3.28 4.19 21.09
N TYR A 110 3.47 4.33 19.77
CA TYR A 110 2.48 4.85 18.86
C TYR A 110 1.35 3.84 18.60
N HIS A 111 1.72 2.57 18.38
CA HIS A 111 0.78 1.45 18.26
C HIS A 111 -0.03 1.26 19.54
N LEU A 112 0.62 1.30 20.71
CA LEU A 112 -0.05 1.17 22.01
C LEU A 112 -1.13 2.25 22.21
N ALA A 113 -0.82 3.50 21.85
CA ALA A 113 -1.79 4.58 21.92
C ALA A 113 -2.98 4.34 20.99
N ASN A 114 -2.77 3.85 19.76
CA ASN A 114 -3.88 3.52 18.85
C ASN A 114 -4.76 2.38 19.40
N VAL A 115 -4.15 1.32 19.94
CA VAL A 115 -4.88 0.20 20.57
C VAL A 115 -5.69 0.70 21.77
N ALA A 116 -5.09 1.50 22.66
CA ALA A 116 -5.79 2.07 23.81
C ALA A 116 -6.97 2.98 23.41
N LEU A 117 -6.78 3.80 22.37
CA LEU A 117 -7.84 4.64 21.81
C LEU A 117 -8.95 3.78 21.20
N HIS A 118 -8.63 2.74 20.42
CA HIS A 118 -9.61 1.82 19.84
C HIS A 118 -10.45 1.10 20.92
N VAL A 119 -9.79 0.57 21.96
CA VAL A 119 -10.44 -0.04 23.12
C VAL A 119 -11.40 0.94 23.80
N THR A 120 -10.98 2.20 23.95
CA THR A 120 -11.84 3.26 24.51
C THR A 120 -13.05 3.51 23.62
N VAL A 121 -12.87 3.59 22.30
CA VAL A 121 -13.97 3.73 21.33
C VAL A 121 -14.94 2.55 21.42
N CYS A 122 -14.47 1.31 21.57
CA CYS A 122 -15.33 0.13 21.74
C CYS A 122 -16.26 0.25 22.96
N VAL A 123 -15.73 0.73 24.09
CA VAL A 123 -16.51 1.01 25.30
C VAL A 123 -17.55 2.11 25.05
N LEU A 124 -17.17 3.17 24.34
CA LEU A 124 -18.10 4.25 24.01
C LEU A 124 -19.18 3.83 23.02
N VAL A 125 -18.89 2.94 22.06
CA VAL A 125 -19.88 2.34 21.16
C VAL A 125 -20.92 1.56 21.97
N TRP A 126 -20.48 0.77 22.96
CA TRP A 126 -21.40 0.08 23.87
C TRP A 126 -22.31 1.07 24.62
N HIS A 127 -21.73 2.14 25.18
CA HIS A 127 -22.51 3.16 25.89
C HIS A 127 -23.48 3.89 24.97
N LEU A 128 -23.08 4.21 23.74
CA LEU A 128 -23.94 4.85 22.74
C LEU A 128 -25.12 3.94 22.41
N ALA A 129 -24.87 2.67 22.09
CA ALA A 129 -25.90 1.69 21.77
C ALA A 129 -26.88 1.50 22.95
N GLN A 130 -26.35 1.41 24.18
CA GLN A 130 -27.17 1.34 25.38
C GLN A 130 -28.05 2.59 25.53
N ARG A 131 -27.50 3.79 25.32
CA ARG A 131 -28.25 5.05 25.38
C ARG A 131 -29.29 5.15 24.28
N LEU A 132 -29.03 4.68 23.07
CA LEU A 132 -29.97 4.74 21.96
C LEU A 132 -31.11 3.72 22.10
N PHE A 133 -30.79 2.47 22.40
CA PHE A 133 -31.74 1.35 22.30
C PHE A 133 -32.28 0.85 23.64
N ALA A 134 -31.62 1.19 24.75
CA ALA A 134 -31.91 0.66 26.09
C ALA A 134 -31.84 -0.88 26.18
N ASP A 135 -31.16 -1.53 25.23
CA ASP A 135 -31.00 -2.97 25.13
C ASP A 135 -29.51 -3.34 25.27
N LYS A 136 -29.18 -4.02 26.37
CA LYS A 136 -27.82 -4.43 26.69
C LYS A 136 -27.30 -5.54 25.78
N ALA A 137 -28.16 -6.40 25.25
CA ALA A 137 -27.75 -7.45 24.33
C ALA A 137 -27.33 -6.83 22.99
N VAL A 138 -28.14 -5.91 22.45
CA VAL A 138 -27.81 -5.15 21.23
C VAL A 138 -26.51 -4.36 21.43
N ALA A 139 -26.36 -3.67 22.57
CA ALA A 139 -25.15 -2.92 22.87
C ALA A 139 -23.91 -3.81 22.93
N THR A 140 -24.02 -4.99 23.55
CA THR A 140 -22.91 -5.94 23.69
C THR A 140 -22.53 -6.57 22.36
N VAL A 141 -23.49 -7.09 21.59
CA VAL A 141 -23.24 -7.68 20.27
C VAL A 141 -22.66 -6.64 19.32
N GLY A 142 -23.24 -5.43 19.29
CA GLY A 142 -22.75 -4.35 18.43
C GLY A 142 -21.33 -3.88 18.76
N ALA A 143 -21.01 -3.72 20.05
CA ALA A 143 -19.67 -3.34 20.47
C ALA A 143 -18.64 -4.44 20.25
N LEU A 144 -19.01 -5.73 20.42
CA LEU A 144 -18.14 -6.85 20.10
C LEU A 144 -17.87 -6.96 18.60
N LEU A 145 -18.91 -6.83 17.76
CA LEU A 145 -18.76 -6.80 16.31
C LEU A 145 -17.83 -5.67 15.88
N PHE A 146 -17.99 -4.47 16.45
CA PHE A 146 -17.09 -3.34 16.20
C PHE A 146 -15.66 -3.66 16.65
N ALA A 147 -15.46 -4.18 17.86
CA ALA A 147 -14.14 -4.41 18.43
C ALA A 147 -13.27 -5.40 17.65
N VAL A 148 -13.89 -6.38 16.98
CA VAL A 148 -13.16 -7.46 16.29
C VAL A 148 -13.13 -7.30 14.77
N HIS A 149 -13.74 -6.27 14.20
CA HIS A 149 -13.98 -6.20 12.75
C HIS A 149 -12.68 -5.90 11.95
N PRO A 150 -12.34 -6.68 10.90
CA PRO A 150 -11.10 -6.49 10.14
C PRO A 150 -10.99 -5.17 9.39
N VAL A 151 -12.12 -4.53 9.04
CA VAL A 151 -12.13 -3.21 8.39
C VAL A 151 -11.44 -2.11 9.22
N HIS A 152 -11.20 -2.35 10.51
CA HIS A 152 -10.51 -1.41 11.39
C HIS A 152 -8.99 -1.58 11.37
N ALA A 153 -8.46 -2.61 10.70
CA ALA A 153 -7.02 -2.88 10.66
C ALA A 153 -6.22 -1.67 10.19
N GLU A 154 -6.58 -1.06 9.06
CA GLU A 154 -5.90 0.14 8.57
C GLU A 154 -5.95 1.32 9.57
N ALA A 155 -7.07 1.52 10.26
CA ALA A 155 -7.23 2.63 11.20
C ALA A 155 -6.45 2.43 12.52
N VAL A 156 -6.30 1.18 12.98
CA VAL A 156 -5.70 0.85 14.28
C VAL A 156 -4.23 0.44 14.14
N ALA A 157 -3.91 -0.40 13.16
CA ALA A 157 -2.56 -0.87 12.89
C ALA A 157 -1.71 0.18 12.16
N GLY A 158 -2.29 1.01 11.27
CA GLY A 158 -1.59 2.17 10.73
C GLY A 158 -1.52 3.28 11.77
N ILE A 159 -0.33 3.80 12.10
CA ILE A 159 -0.17 4.80 13.16
C ILE A 159 -0.94 6.08 12.83
N VAL A 160 -0.84 6.60 11.61
CA VAL A 160 -1.64 7.76 11.14
C VAL A 160 -3.15 7.53 11.12
N GLY A 161 -3.61 6.28 11.14
CA GLY A 161 -5.01 5.92 11.33
C GLY A 161 -5.62 6.48 12.61
N ARG A 162 -4.77 6.91 13.57
CA ARG A 162 -5.15 7.67 14.77
C ARG A 162 -6.12 8.81 14.52
N ALA A 163 -6.02 9.50 13.38
CA ALA A 163 -6.94 10.58 13.01
C ALA A 163 -8.41 10.09 13.01
N GLU A 164 -8.68 8.89 12.50
CA GLU A 164 -10.01 8.27 12.48
C GLU A 164 -10.49 7.96 13.89
N ILE A 165 -9.60 7.37 14.71
CA ILE A 165 -9.91 6.90 16.05
C ILE A 165 -10.22 8.09 16.96
N LEU A 166 -9.41 9.15 16.91
CA LEU A 166 -9.62 10.38 17.67
C LEU A 166 -10.91 11.10 17.25
N ALA A 167 -11.16 11.21 15.94
CA ALA A 167 -12.41 11.80 15.45
C ALA A 167 -13.63 11.01 15.97
N ALA A 168 -13.62 9.69 15.84
CA ALA A 168 -14.69 8.82 16.36
C ALA A 168 -14.83 8.94 17.89
N LEU A 169 -13.72 8.92 18.63
CA LEU A 169 -13.68 9.07 20.10
C LEU A 169 -14.43 10.34 20.52
N PHE A 170 -14.03 11.49 19.99
CA PHE A 170 -14.61 12.77 20.36
C PHE A 170 -16.05 12.94 19.86
N MET A 171 -16.38 12.40 18.69
CA MET A 171 -17.77 12.37 18.21
C MET A 171 -18.67 11.52 19.11
N LEU A 172 -18.21 10.35 19.58
CA LEU A 172 -18.97 9.53 20.54
C LEU A 172 -19.15 10.25 21.87
N LEU A 173 -18.09 10.88 22.40
CA LEU A 173 -18.16 11.67 23.63
C LEU A 173 -19.17 12.81 23.49
N GLY A 174 -19.17 13.51 22.35
CA GLY A 174 -20.13 14.57 22.04
C GLY A 174 -21.57 14.05 21.99
N LEU A 175 -21.83 12.94 21.29
CA LEU A 175 -23.17 12.33 21.23
C LEU A 175 -23.65 11.87 22.61
N LEU A 176 -22.79 11.24 23.41
CA LEU A 176 -23.11 10.81 24.78
C LEU A 176 -23.38 12.00 25.70
N ALA A 177 -22.65 13.11 25.52
CA ALA A 177 -22.89 14.36 26.22
C ALA A 177 -24.27 14.94 25.88
N LEU A 178 -24.75 14.81 24.64
CA LEU A 178 -26.09 15.26 24.23
C LEU A 178 -27.22 14.31 24.67
N LEU A 179 -26.98 13.00 24.72
CA LEU A 179 -28.03 12.00 24.96
C LEU A 179 -28.52 11.97 26.42
N PRO A 180 -29.81 12.15 26.71
CA PRO A 180 -30.33 12.03 28.07
C PRO A 180 -30.15 10.61 28.65
N PRO A 181 -30.04 10.47 29.99
CA PRO A 181 -29.95 9.16 30.63
C PRO A 181 -31.23 8.33 30.47
N ILE A 182 -31.08 7.00 30.49
CA ILE A 182 -32.17 6.02 30.33
C ILE A 182 -32.91 5.86 31.66
N ARG A 183 -33.74 6.82 32.09
CA ARG A 183 -34.75 6.58 33.15
C ARG A 183 -36.01 7.43 32.97
N ALA A 184 -37.14 6.73 33.05
CA ALA A 184 -38.48 7.26 33.21
C ALA A 184 -38.71 7.78 34.64
N PRO A 185 -39.27 8.98 34.79
CA PRO A 185 -40.32 9.21 35.75
C PRO A 185 -41.65 9.01 35.01
N SER A 186 -42.67 8.48 35.69
CA SER A 186 -44.04 8.64 35.19
C SER A 186 -44.29 10.11 34.88
N ALA A 187 -45.12 10.42 33.88
CA ALA A 187 -45.42 11.82 33.51
C ALA A 187 -45.79 12.69 34.74
N VAL A 188 -46.35 12.05 35.78
CA VAL A 188 -46.68 12.64 37.08
C VAL A 188 -45.44 12.97 37.94
N GLN A 189 -44.46 12.07 38.05
CA GLN A 189 -43.21 12.31 38.78
C GLN A 189 -42.29 13.31 38.07
N ALA A 190 -42.28 13.29 36.73
CA ALA A 190 -41.57 14.27 35.92
C ALA A 190 -42.17 15.66 36.16
N ARG A 191 -43.51 15.79 36.10
CA ARG A 191 -44.22 17.05 36.37
C ARG A 191 -44.02 17.55 37.82
N ARG A 192 -43.98 16.66 38.81
CA ARG A 192 -43.67 17.02 40.21
C ARG A 192 -42.22 17.46 40.41
N ALA A 193 -41.25 16.77 39.81
CA ALA A 193 -39.84 17.15 39.85
C ALA A 193 -39.56 18.46 39.08
N ILE A 194 -40.31 18.71 38.00
CA ILE A 194 -40.25 19.96 37.22
C ILE A 194 -40.80 21.13 38.05
N ARG A 195 -41.95 20.97 38.72
CA ARG A 195 -42.48 22.01 39.63
C ARG A 195 -41.58 22.25 40.84
N ALA A 196 -40.97 21.21 41.40
CA ALA A 196 -40.04 21.35 42.53
C ALA A 196 -38.69 21.97 42.13
N ARG A 197 -38.21 21.78 40.89
CA ARG A 197 -36.95 22.36 40.37
C ARG A 197 -37.10 23.71 39.69
N SER A 198 -38.32 24.10 39.28
CA SER A 198 -38.63 25.44 38.77
C SER A 198 -38.45 26.54 39.81
N ALA A 199 -38.39 26.19 41.10
CA ALA A 199 -38.11 27.12 42.20
C ALA A 199 -36.60 27.35 42.45
N SER A 200 -35.70 26.62 41.76
CA SER A 200 -34.24 26.80 41.87
C SER A 200 -33.62 26.91 40.47
N GLU A 201 -33.96 27.95 39.71
CA GLU A 201 -33.45 28.15 38.36
C GLU A 201 -32.13 28.93 38.30
N GLY A 202 -31.24 28.46 37.42
CA GLY A 202 -30.03 29.19 37.04
C GLY A 202 -29.26 28.63 35.83
N ASN A 203 -29.50 27.40 35.33
CA ASN A 203 -28.61 26.84 34.29
C ASN A 203 -29.15 25.75 33.33
N ASN A 204 -30.45 25.51 33.25
CA ASN A 204 -31.02 24.43 32.40
C ASN A 204 -31.73 24.99 31.16
N LEU A 205 -31.26 24.64 29.96
CA LEU A 205 -31.93 24.92 28.66
C LEU A 205 -33.24 24.15 28.52
N VAL A 206 -33.18 22.86 28.90
CA VAL A 206 -34.24 21.86 28.86
C VAL A 206 -33.99 20.93 30.06
N VAL A 207 -35.04 20.45 30.74
CA VAL A 207 -34.89 19.54 31.89
C VAL A 207 -34.10 18.29 31.49
N GLY A 208 -32.88 18.13 32.00
CA GLY A 208 -31.97 17.02 31.69
C GLY A 208 -30.79 17.36 30.75
N LEU A 209 -30.83 18.49 30.03
CA LEU A 209 -29.72 19.00 29.22
C LEU A 209 -29.24 20.35 29.78
N THR A 210 -28.14 20.30 30.51
CA THR A 210 -27.45 21.49 31.06
C THR A 210 -26.57 22.14 29.99
N TRP A 211 -26.36 23.45 30.05
CA TRP A 211 -25.37 24.14 29.19
C TRP A 211 -23.98 23.51 29.22
N LYS A 212 -23.53 23.01 30.39
CA LYS A 212 -22.26 22.29 30.54
C LYS A 212 -22.12 21.09 29.59
N ARG A 213 -23.22 20.36 29.34
CA ARG A 213 -23.24 19.19 28.45
C ARG A 213 -23.22 19.58 26.98
N VAL A 214 -23.89 20.68 26.62
CA VAL A 214 -23.84 21.24 25.26
C VAL A 214 -22.45 21.77 24.95
N LEU A 215 -21.86 22.50 25.90
CA LEU A 215 -20.48 22.98 25.78
C LEU A 215 -19.50 21.80 25.66
N LEU A 216 -19.63 20.77 26.49
CA LEU A 216 -18.82 19.55 26.36
C LEU A 216 -18.97 18.91 24.97
N ALA A 217 -20.20 18.84 24.44
CA ALA A 217 -20.44 18.31 23.10
C ALA A 217 -19.82 19.20 22.00
N ALA A 218 -19.88 20.53 22.14
CA ALA A 218 -19.26 21.47 21.22
C ALA A 218 -17.71 21.40 21.28
N THR A 219 -17.13 21.30 22.47
CA THR A 219 -15.68 21.12 22.66
C THR A 219 -15.21 19.78 22.08
N ALA A 220 -15.94 18.69 22.33
CA ALA A 220 -15.64 17.40 21.73
C ALA A 220 -15.77 17.46 20.21
N PHE A 221 -16.79 18.14 19.67
CA PHE A 221 -16.91 18.33 18.22
C PHE A 221 -15.72 19.11 17.63
N LEU A 222 -15.26 20.19 18.30
CA LEU A 222 -14.08 20.93 17.87
C LEU A 222 -12.82 20.04 17.87
N ALA A 223 -12.65 19.22 18.92
CA ALA A 223 -11.54 18.27 19.00
C ALA A 223 -11.63 17.20 17.89
N ALA A 224 -12.84 16.72 17.56
CA ALA A 224 -13.04 15.80 16.44
C ALA A 224 -12.64 16.44 15.10
N LEU A 225 -13.04 17.70 14.85
CA LEU A 225 -12.68 18.44 13.64
C LEU A 225 -11.17 18.65 13.52
N PHE A 226 -10.49 19.01 14.61
CA PHE A 226 -9.03 19.11 14.64
C PHE A 226 -8.31 17.76 14.54
N SER A 227 -9.02 16.65 14.78
CA SER A 227 -8.48 15.31 14.57
C SER A 227 -8.60 14.89 13.10
N LYS A 228 -9.77 15.14 12.49
CA LYS A 228 -10.04 14.83 11.09
C LYS A 228 -11.19 15.65 10.51
N GLU A 229 -11.01 16.12 9.27
CA GLU A 229 -11.99 16.94 8.54
C GLU A 229 -13.34 16.24 8.28
N THR A 230 -13.37 14.91 8.20
CA THR A 230 -14.61 14.16 8.00
C THR A 230 -15.56 14.24 9.19
N ALA A 231 -15.07 14.70 10.36
CA ALA A 231 -15.89 14.93 11.54
C ALA A 231 -17.00 15.98 11.31
N ILE A 232 -16.98 16.74 10.21
CA ILE A 232 -18.08 17.62 9.78
C ILE A 232 -19.43 16.89 9.77
N CYS A 233 -19.47 15.57 9.52
CA CYS A 233 -20.70 14.78 9.59
C CYS A 233 -21.33 14.70 10.99
N TYR A 234 -20.58 15.03 12.06
CA TYR A 234 -21.10 15.02 13.42
C TYR A 234 -22.29 15.95 13.59
N LEU A 235 -22.30 17.14 12.98
CA LEU A 235 -23.41 18.08 13.13
C LEU A 235 -24.74 17.48 12.63
N PRO A 236 -24.87 17.01 11.37
CA PRO A 236 -26.10 16.35 10.93
C PRO A 236 -26.41 15.08 11.73
N VAL A 237 -25.40 14.28 12.12
CA VAL A 237 -25.62 13.08 12.95
C VAL A 237 -26.17 13.43 14.33
N ALA A 238 -25.63 14.45 15.00
CA ALA A 238 -26.09 14.91 16.31
C ALA A 238 -27.54 15.39 16.25
N LEU A 239 -27.91 16.14 15.20
CA LEU A 239 -29.29 16.58 14.97
C LEU A 239 -30.24 15.40 14.74
N LEU A 240 -29.83 14.39 13.97
CA LEU A 240 -30.60 13.16 13.75
C LEU A 240 -30.80 12.38 15.05
N VAL A 241 -29.75 12.23 15.87
CA VAL A 241 -29.82 11.55 17.17
C VAL A 241 -30.70 12.31 18.15
N MET A 242 -30.58 13.63 18.20
CA MET A 242 -31.49 14.47 18.98
C MET A 242 -32.94 14.26 18.51
N TYR A 243 -33.18 14.28 17.19
CA TYR A 243 -34.52 14.11 16.61
C TYR A 243 -35.13 12.76 16.95
N ALA A 244 -34.36 11.68 16.78
CA ALA A 244 -34.83 10.33 17.09
C ALA A 244 -35.06 10.11 18.58
N THR A 245 -34.39 10.87 19.44
CA THR A 245 -34.58 10.79 20.89
C THR A 245 -35.53 11.85 21.44
N ARG A 246 -36.14 12.71 20.61
CA ARG A 246 -36.95 13.88 20.99
C ARG A 246 -38.04 13.61 22.03
N GLU A 247 -38.61 12.40 22.07
CA GLU A 247 -39.63 12.01 23.05
C GLU A 247 -39.06 11.95 24.49
N ARG A 248 -37.75 11.74 24.62
CA ARG A 248 -37.01 11.76 25.90
C ARG A 248 -36.65 13.17 26.34
N TRP A 249 -36.89 14.16 25.48
CA TRP A 249 -36.66 15.55 25.77
C TRP A 249 -37.97 16.18 26.23
N PRO A 250 -37.97 16.99 27.30
CA PRO A 250 -39.13 17.77 27.71
C PRO A 250 -39.74 18.53 26.53
N ALA A 251 -41.00 18.23 26.22
CA ALA A 251 -41.75 18.95 25.22
C ALA A 251 -41.86 20.43 25.61
N GLY A 252 -41.47 21.36 24.73
CA GLY A 252 -41.96 22.74 24.86
C GLY A 252 -41.11 23.91 24.37
N ARG A 253 -39.89 23.77 23.82
CA ARG A 253 -39.16 24.96 23.29
C ARG A 253 -38.43 24.67 21.98
N PRO A 254 -39.02 24.95 20.80
CA PRO A 254 -38.28 24.95 19.53
C PRO A 254 -37.04 25.86 19.57
N ARG A 255 -37.07 26.92 20.39
CA ARG A 255 -35.91 27.79 20.67
C ARG A 255 -34.70 27.02 21.22
N ALA A 256 -34.89 25.98 22.03
CA ALA A 256 -33.77 25.21 22.58
C ALA A 256 -33.04 24.38 21.51
N TRP A 257 -33.77 23.91 20.50
CA TRP A 257 -33.17 23.22 19.35
C TRP A 257 -32.31 24.17 18.53
N VAL A 258 -32.86 25.34 18.21
CA VAL A 258 -32.12 26.38 17.48
C VAL A 258 -30.86 26.80 18.24
N LEU A 259 -30.95 26.96 19.56
CA LEU A 259 -29.80 27.29 20.41
C LEU A 259 -28.73 26.19 20.42
N VAL A 260 -29.12 24.92 20.62
CA VAL A 260 -28.15 23.80 20.60
C VAL A 260 -27.50 23.68 19.23
N THR A 261 -28.27 23.76 18.14
CA THR A 261 -27.73 23.75 16.77
C THR A 261 -26.76 24.92 16.55
N GLY A 262 -27.13 26.13 16.99
CA GLY A 262 -26.27 27.31 16.88
C GLY A 262 -24.94 27.13 17.62
N VAL A 263 -24.97 26.60 18.84
CA VAL A 263 -23.75 26.31 19.61
C VAL A 263 -22.90 25.22 18.97
N LEU A 264 -23.52 24.17 18.43
CA LEU A 264 -22.80 23.10 17.73
C LEU A 264 -22.24 23.57 16.37
N ALA A 265 -22.76 24.64 15.77
CA ALA A 265 -22.22 25.24 14.55
C ALA A 265 -20.95 26.08 14.81
N VAL A 266 -20.76 26.61 16.01
CA VAL A 266 -19.57 27.43 16.37
C VAL A 266 -18.25 26.67 16.18
N PRO A 267 -18.06 25.43 16.68
CA PRO A 267 -16.88 24.62 16.41
C PRO A 267 -16.53 24.48 14.92
N LEU A 268 -17.55 24.31 14.07
CA LEU A 268 -17.35 24.19 12.63
C LEU A 268 -16.79 25.48 12.05
N LEU A 269 -17.33 26.64 12.45
CA LEU A 269 -16.82 27.94 12.03
C LEU A 269 -15.37 28.14 12.49
N ILE A 270 -15.06 27.86 13.75
CA ILE A 270 -13.69 27.96 14.30
C ILE A 270 -12.73 27.08 13.48
N TYR A 271 -13.09 25.83 13.23
CA TYR A 271 -12.26 24.91 12.47
C TYR A 271 -12.05 25.38 11.03
N LEU A 272 -13.11 25.81 10.33
CA LEU A 272 -13.00 26.29 8.96
C LEU A 272 -12.15 27.56 8.86
N THR A 273 -12.26 28.48 9.83
CA THR A 273 -11.39 29.66 9.91
C THR A 273 -9.94 29.25 10.16
N ALA A 274 -9.66 28.38 11.13
CA ALA A 274 -8.31 27.91 11.41
C ALA A 274 -7.70 27.18 10.21
N ARG A 275 -8.50 26.34 9.54
CA ARG A 275 -8.12 25.64 8.30
C ARG A 275 -7.81 26.61 7.18
N TRP A 276 -8.62 27.65 6.98
CA TRP A 276 -8.39 28.67 5.96
C TRP A 276 -7.03 29.36 6.16
N TYR A 277 -6.69 29.74 7.39
CA TYR A 277 -5.38 30.32 7.70
C TYR A 277 -4.24 29.32 7.52
N ALA A 278 -4.42 28.08 7.99
CA ALA A 278 -3.35 27.07 7.95
C ALA A 278 -3.04 26.55 6.54
N LEU A 279 -4.00 26.69 5.62
CA LEU A 279 -3.91 26.25 4.23
C LEU A 279 -3.84 27.44 3.26
N ASP A 280 -3.28 28.57 3.69
CA ASP A 280 -2.98 29.74 2.84
C ASP A 280 -4.18 30.26 2.03
N GLY A 281 -5.38 30.26 2.63
CA GLY A 281 -6.61 30.77 2.04
C GLY A 281 -7.53 29.72 1.40
N HIS A 282 -7.16 28.44 1.48
CA HIS A 282 -7.84 27.36 0.76
C HIS A 282 -8.63 26.43 1.70
N LEU A 283 -9.97 26.48 1.64
CA LEU A 283 -10.84 25.66 2.50
C LEU A 283 -10.93 24.20 2.05
N MET A 284 -11.09 24.01 0.74
CA MET A 284 -11.27 22.71 0.10
C MET A 284 -10.18 22.50 -0.95
N ARG A 285 -10.07 21.27 -1.45
CA ARG A 285 -9.07 20.92 -2.45
C ARG A 285 -9.37 21.63 -3.78
N GLU A 286 -8.35 22.26 -4.36
CA GLU A 286 -8.47 22.98 -5.64
C GLU A 286 -8.05 22.13 -6.85
N PHE A 287 -7.19 21.13 -6.62
CA PHE A 287 -6.68 20.26 -7.68
C PHE A 287 -7.24 18.85 -7.55
N ALA A 288 -7.57 18.24 -8.68
CA ALA A 288 -7.92 16.83 -8.70
C ALA A 288 -6.72 16.00 -8.18
N PRO A 289 -6.92 15.09 -7.20
CA PRO A 289 -5.91 14.08 -6.88
C PRO A 289 -5.42 13.38 -8.16
N GLY A 290 -4.17 12.88 -8.15
CA GLY A 290 -3.65 12.12 -9.28
C GLY A 290 -4.59 10.98 -9.67
N LEU A 291 -4.64 10.61 -10.96
CA LEU A 291 -5.58 9.61 -11.46
C LEU A 291 -5.50 8.29 -10.68
N LEU A 292 -4.28 7.86 -10.30
CA LEU A 292 -4.06 6.65 -9.49
C LEU A 292 -4.52 6.78 -8.03
N GLU A 293 -4.60 7.99 -7.49
CA GLU A 293 -5.05 8.24 -6.11
C GLU A 293 -6.58 8.21 -6.03
N ASN A 294 -7.23 8.90 -6.97
CA ASN A 294 -8.69 8.90 -7.05
C ASN A 294 -9.19 9.16 -8.49
N PRO A 295 -9.50 8.08 -9.22
CA PRO A 295 -10.03 8.17 -10.58
C PRO A 295 -11.33 8.98 -10.69
N LEU A 296 -12.14 9.01 -9.63
CA LEU A 296 -13.43 9.73 -9.63
C LEU A 296 -13.27 11.24 -9.74
N ALA A 297 -12.12 11.78 -9.34
CA ALA A 297 -11.85 13.21 -9.48
C ALA A 297 -11.76 13.65 -10.96
N TRP A 298 -11.53 12.72 -11.89
CA TRP A 298 -11.32 13.00 -13.31
C TRP A 298 -12.54 12.76 -14.21
N VAL A 299 -13.68 12.35 -13.62
CA VAL A 299 -14.92 12.12 -14.38
C VAL A 299 -16.05 13.07 -13.96
N GLY A 300 -17.07 13.16 -14.81
CA GLY A 300 -18.26 13.97 -14.61
C GLY A 300 -19.15 13.46 -13.46
N LEU A 301 -20.07 14.33 -13.01
CA LEU A 301 -20.99 14.02 -11.91
C LEU A 301 -21.80 12.72 -12.12
N PRO A 302 -22.39 12.42 -13.29
CA PRO A 302 -23.17 11.20 -13.47
C PRO A 302 -22.35 9.92 -13.19
N GLN A 303 -21.11 9.87 -13.70
CA GLN A 303 -20.18 8.78 -13.45
C GLN A 303 -19.81 8.71 -11.97
N ARG A 304 -19.55 9.84 -11.30
CA ARG A 304 -19.30 9.85 -9.85
C ARG A 304 -20.46 9.29 -9.05
N TRP A 305 -21.70 9.65 -9.38
CA TRP A 305 -22.90 9.12 -8.71
C TRP A 305 -23.04 7.61 -8.94
N LEU A 306 -22.78 7.13 -10.16
CA LEU A 306 -22.80 5.71 -10.46
C LEU A 306 -21.77 4.94 -9.62
N HIS A 307 -20.52 5.39 -9.62
CA HIS A 307 -19.44 4.74 -8.88
C HIS A 307 -19.55 4.93 -7.37
N ALA A 308 -20.28 5.93 -6.88
CA ALA A 308 -20.63 6.01 -5.47
C ALA A 308 -21.47 4.81 -5.02
N PHE A 309 -22.28 4.21 -5.90
CA PHE A 309 -22.93 2.93 -5.59
C PHE A 309 -21.93 1.77 -5.62
N THR A 310 -20.97 1.75 -6.55
CA THR A 310 -19.89 0.75 -6.57
C THR A 310 -19.09 0.77 -5.28
N VAL A 311 -18.68 1.96 -4.81
CA VAL A 311 -17.98 2.17 -3.55
C VAL A 311 -18.84 1.72 -2.36
N ALA A 312 -20.14 2.05 -2.35
CA ALA A 312 -21.06 1.60 -1.31
C ALA A 312 -21.17 0.07 -1.27
N GLY A 313 -21.32 -0.58 -2.44
CA GLY A 313 -21.38 -2.03 -2.55
C GLY A 313 -20.07 -2.70 -2.13
N HIS A 314 -18.93 -2.07 -2.42
CA HIS A 314 -17.63 -2.52 -1.93
C HIS A 314 -17.56 -2.46 -0.39
N TYR A 315 -18.02 -1.37 0.24
CA TYR A 315 -18.06 -1.29 1.69
C TYR A 315 -19.06 -2.28 2.32
N VAL A 316 -20.21 -2.54 1.69
CA VAL A 316 -21.14 -3.61 2.12
C VAL A 316 -20.43 -4.97 2.08
N ARG A 317 -19.69 -5.26 0.99
CA ARG A 317 -18.88 -6.47 0.89
C ARG A 317 -17.86 -6.55 2.02
N LEU A 318 -17.13 -5.47 2.31
CA LEU A 318 -16.14 -5.45 3.40
C LEU A 318 -16.78 -5.64 4.78
N MET A 319 -17.97 -5.10 5.02
CA MET A 319 -18.68 -5.24 6.29
C MET A 319 -19.29 -6.63 6.51
N LEU A 320 -19.63 -7.35 5.45
CA LEU A 320 -20.24 -8.68 5.56
C LEU A 320 -19.22 -9.82 5.38
N VAL A 321 -18.27 -9.65 4.45
CA VAL A 321 -17.27 -10.66 4.08
C VAL A 321 -15.90 -9.97 3.89
N PRO A 322 -15.19 -9.66 4.99
CA PRO A 322 -13.87 -9.02 4.97
C PRO A 322 -12.74 -10.01 4.56
N GLY A 323 -12.91 -10.71 3.44
CA GLY A 323 -11.94 -11.71 2.96
C GLY A 323 -10.70 -11.07 2.32
N ARG A 324 -10.91 -10.06 1.47
CA ARG A 324 -9.85 -9.35 0.71
C ARG A 324 -9.87 -7.87 1.09
N LEU A 325 -8.84 -7.49 1.84
CA LEU A 325 -8.51 -6.17 2.38
C LEU A 325 -7.21 -5.69 1.70
N SER A 326 -7.04 -4.38 1.54
CA SER A 326 -5.89 -3.73 0.91
C SER A 326 -5.73 -2.29 1.40
N CYS A 327 -4.49 -1.80 1.53
CA CYS A 327 -4.18 -0.39 1.75
C CYS A 327 -4.48 0.47 0.50
N ASP A 328 -4.58 -0.17 -0.67
CA ASP A 328 -4.97 0.46 -1.91
C ASP A 328 -5.72 -0.51 -2.83
N TYR A 329 -6.90 -0.13 -3.29
CA TYR A 329 -7.71 -0.96 -4.18
C TYR A 329 -7.47 -0.66 -5.67
N GLY A 330 -6.77 0.45 -5.98
CA GLY A 330 -6.52 0.92 -7.34
C GLY A 330 -7.78 1.08 -8.20
N LEU A 331 -7.59 0.91 -9.52
CA LEU A 331 -8.67 0.88 -10.51
C LEU A 331 -9.53 -0.40 -10.43
N ALA A 332 -9.12 -1.41 -9.65
CA ALA A 332 -9.83 -2.69 -9.55
C ALA A 332 -11.26 -2.55 -9.00
N VAL A 333 -11.50 -1.51 -8.19
CA VAL A 333 -12.81 -1.25 -7.58
C VAL A 333 -13.51 -0.06 -8.23
N VAL A 334 -12.73 0.93 -8.67
CA VAL A 334 -13.27 2.14 -9.28
C VAL A 334 -12.46 2.47 -10.52
N ASP A 335 -12.84 1.87 -11.63
CA ASP A 335 -12.42 2.28 -12.96
C ASP A 335 -13.52 3.17 -13.53
N ALA A 336 -13.20 4.45 -13.71
CA ALA A 336 -14.19 5.45 -14.08
C ALA A 336 -14.67 5.33 -15.54
N GLU A 337 -14.00 4.48 -16.34
CA GLU A 337 -14.38 4.16 -17.71
C GLU A 337 -15.27 2.91 -17.80
N ARG A 338 -15.36 2.11 -16.72
CA ARG A 338 -16.18 0.89 -16.70
C ARG A 338 -17.64 1.19 -16.36
N GLY A 339 -18.54 0.40 -16.96
CA GLY A 339 -19.98 0.43 -16.67
C GLY A 339 -20.35 -0.14 -15.29
N PRO A 340 -21.65 -0.25 -14.97
CA PRO A 340 -22.11 -0.81 -13.70
C PRO A 340 -21.71 -2.29 -13.55
N GLU A 341 -21.06 -2.62 -12.44
CA GLU A 341 -20.65 -3.97 -12.09
C GLU A 341 -21.54 -4.56 -10.98
N LEU A 342 -21.30 -5.82 -10.60
CA LEU A 342 -22.03 -6.50 -9.51
C LEU A 342 -22.04 -5.66 -8.22
N LEU A 343 -20.92 -5.04 -7.86
CA LEU A 343 -20.83 -4.19 -6.68
C LEU A 343 -21.70 -2.93 -6.79
N THR A 344 -21.89 -2.38 -8.00
CA THR A 344 -22.82 -1.26 -8.23
C THR A 344 -24.24 -1.68 -7.87
N PHE A 345 -24.69 -2.85 -8.30
CA PHE A 345 -26.03 -3.36 -7.96
C PHE A 345 -26.19 -3.69 -6.48
N VAL A 346 -25.15 -4.22 -5.82
CA VAL A 346 -25.14 -4.39 -4.36
C VAL A 346 -25.30 -3.04 -3.65
N GLY A 347 -24.60 -2.00 -4.12
CA GLY A 347 -24.73 -0.64 -3.59
C GLY A 347 -26.12 -0.03 -3.82
N ILE A 348 -26.71 -0.22 -5.00
CA ILE A 348 -28.08 0.21 -5.30
C ILE A 348 -29.07 -0.50 -4.39
N LEU A 349 -28.92 -1.82 -4.18
CA LEU A 349 -29.76 -2.58 -3.26
C LEU A 349 -29.63 -2.05 -1.82
N ALA A 350 -28.40 -1.78 -1.37
CA ALA A 350 -28.15 -1.20 -0.05
C ALA A 350 -28.80 0.19 0.09
N ALA A 351 -28.73 1.02 -0.95
CA ALA A 351 -29.39 2.32 -0.99
C ALA A 351 -30.93 2.16 -0.96
N ALA A 352 -31.49 1.21 -1.70
CA ALA A 352 -32.92 0.93 -1.68
C ALA A 352 -33.41 0.46 -0.30
N VAL A 353 -32.65 -0.43 0.36
CA VAL A 353 -32.93 -0.87 1.75
C VAL A 353 -32.85 0.31 2.72
N THR A 354 -31.87 1.19 2.54
CA THR A 354 -31.70 2.41 3.34
C THR A 354 -32.90 3.35 3.15
N ILE A 355 -33.34 3.60 1.92
CA ILE A 355 -34.52 4.42 1.62
C ILE A 355 -35.77 3.79 2.21
N TRP A 356 -35.96 2.47 2.04
CA TRP A 356 -37.08 1.74 2.63
C TRP A 356 -37.11 1.89 4.16
N ALA A 357 -35.96 1.76 4.83
CA ALA A 357 -35.84 1.96 6.27
C ALA A 357 -36.24 3.39 6.66
N LEU A 358 -35.72 4.41 5.95
CA LEU A 358 -36.04 5.82 6.19
C LEU A 358 -37.54 6.13 6.01
N CYS A 359 -38.17 5.63 4.94
CA CYS A 359 -39.60 5.77 4.71
C CYS A 359 -40.46 5.10 5.79
N GLY A 360 -39.94 4.02 6.39
CA GLY A 360 -40.59 3.30 7.49
C GLY A 360 -40.66 4.07 8.81
N TYR A 361 -39.88 5.14 8.99
CA TYR A 361 -39.72 5.83 10.28
C TYR A 361 -41.04 6.30 10.89
N PHE A 362 -41.97 6.84 10.10
CA PHE A 362 -43.23 7.42 10.60
C PHE A 362 -44.40 6.44 10.66
N ARG A 363 -44.26 5.21 10.15
CA ARG A 363 -45.41 4.31 9.91
C ARG A 363 -45.33 2.94 10.58
N THR A 364 -44.32 2.65 11.40
CA THR A 364 -44.01 1.24 11.74
C THR A 364 -43.36 1.00 13.13
N SER A 365 -43.00 -0.27 13.42
CA SER A 365 -42.50 -0.79 14.71
C SER A 365 -41.21 -0.13 15.22
N THR A 366 -40.92 -0.28 16.52
CA THR A 366 -39.69 0.25 17.16
C THR A 366 -38.40 -0.15 16.45
N LEU A 367 -38.29 -1.41 16.00
CA LEU A 367 -37.13 -1.89 15.23
C LEU A 367 -36.90 -1.07 13.95
N ARG A 368 -37.96 -0.82 13.17
CA ARG A 368 -37.84 -0.06 11.92
C ARG A 368 -37.43 1.38 12.16
N ARG A 369 -37.91 2.02 13.24
CA ARG A 369 -37.45 3.37 13.65
C ARG A 369 -35.97 3.38 14.01
N GLN A 370 -35.48 2.36 14.72
CA GLN A 370 -34.08 2.22 15.08
C GLN A 370 -33.20 1.97 13.85
N LEU A 371 -33.62 1.10 12.94
CA LEU A 371 -32.93 0.85 11.66
C LEU A 371 -32.90 2.11 10.79
N ALA A 372 -34.01 2.84 10.70
CA ALA A 372 -34.08 4.11 9.97
C ALA A 372 -33.10 5.16 10.52
N LEU A 373 -32.97 5.27 11.84
CA LEU A 373 -31.97 6.15 12.47
C LEU A 373 -30.55 5.74 12.09
N LEU A 374 -30.21 4.45 12.20
CA LEU A 374 -28.87 3.96 11.85
C LEU A 374 -28.56 4.14 10.36
N SER A 375 -29.54 3.90 9.49
CA SER A 375 -29.48 4.21 8.06
C SER A 375 -29.22 5.70 7.81
N ALA A 376 -29.90 6.61 8.53
CA ALA A 376 -29.68 8.05 8.41
C ALA A 376 -28.26 8.45 8.86
N ILE A 377 -27.78 7.90 9.97
CA ILE A 377 -26.41 8.12 10.47
C ILE A 377 -25.38 7.63 9.45
N PHE A 378 -25.59 6.44 8.88
CA PHE A 378 -24.73 5.88 7.84
C PHE A 378 -24.69 6.79 6.62
N VAL A 379 -25.85 7.21 6.08
CA VAL A 379 -25.92 8.10 4.90
C VAL A 379 -25.24 9.43 5.16
N ALA A 380 -25.51 10.07 6.31
CA ALA A 380 -24.88 11.34 6.67
C ALA A 380 -23.35 11.25 6.77
N SER A 381 -22.85 10.07 7.14
CA SER A 381 -21.40 9.81 7.24
C SER A 381 -20.81 9.42 5.89
N TYR A 382 -21.48 8.55 5.14
CA TYR A 382 -21.04 8.01 3.85
C TYR A 382 -21.03 9.07 2.74
N ALA A 383 -21.97 10.02 2.76
CA ALA A 383 -22.05 11.08 1.73
C ALA A 383 -20.77 11.94 1.63
N LEU A 384 -20.01 12.06 2.72
CA LEU A 384 -18.70 12.75 2.70
C LEU A 384 -17.57 11.87 2.14
N LEU A 385 -17.74 10.54 2.15
CA LEU A 385 -16.75 9.55 1.74
C LEU A 385 -16.96 9.07 0.30
N SER A 386 -18.17 9.24 -0.24
CA SER A 386 -18.59 8.73 -1.54
C SER A 386 -17.98 9.46 -2.74
N ASN A 387 -17.13 10.47 -2.52
CA ASN A 387 -16.57 11.33 -3.58
C ASN A 387 -17.63 12.05 -4.45
N THR A 388 -18.88 12.16 -3.95
CA THR A 388 -19.98 12.85 -4.64
C THR A 388 -20.19 14.27 -4.15
N VAL A 389 -20.13 14.49 -2.83
CA VAL A 389 -20.31 15.81 -2.21
C VAL A 389 -18.99 16.58 -2.17
N ILE A 390 -17.92 15.90 -1.73
CA ILE A 390 -16.57 16.45 -1.62
C ILE A 390 -15.62 15.41 -2.21
N LEU A 391 -14.71 15.86 -3.07
CA LEU A 391 -13.61 15.02 -3.56
C LEU A 391 -12.55 14.87 -2.47
N ILE A 392 -12.27 13.63 -2.09
CA ILE A 392 -11.23 13.27 -1.13
C ILE A 392 -10.03 12.65 -1.86
N GLY A 393 -8.88 12.53 -1.19
CA GLY A 393 -7.65 12.03 -1.81
C GLY A 393 -7.61 10.57 -2.18
N VAL A 394 -8.63 9.79 -1.82
CA VAL A 394 -8.70 8.36 -2.12
C VAL A 394 -10.10 7.99 -2.61
N ALA A 395 -10.19 7.07 -3.57
CA ALA A 395 -11.48 6.55 -4.02
C ALA A 395 -12.12 5.60 -2.99
N VAL A 396 -11.33 4.68 -2.43
CA VAL A 396 -11.75 3.65 -1.46
C VAL A 396 -10.63 3.45 -0.45
N GLY A 397 -10.98 3.33 0.83
CA GLY A 397 -10.03 2.99 1.90
C GLY A 397 -10.76 2.39 3.11
N GLU A 398 -10.15 1.42 3.78
CA GLU A 398 -10.78 0.71 4.90
C GLU A 398 -10.96 1.64 6.10
N ARG A 399 -9.94 2.49 6.36
CA ARG A 399 -9.95 3.49 7.42
C ARG A 399 -11.15 4.43 7.37
N LEU A 400 -11.67 4.71 6.16
CA LEU A 400 -12.86 5.56 5.97
C LEU A 400 -14.12 4.97 6.58
N MET A 401 -14.19 3.64 6.73
CA MET A 401 -15.31 2.94 7.35
C MET A 401 -15.26 2.90 8.87
N TYR A 402 -14.19 3.38 9.52
CA TYR A 402 -14.07 3.31 10.98
C TYR A 402 -15.28 3.95 11.70
N TRP A 403 -15.68 5.18 11.34
CA TRP A 403 -16.89 5.80 11.90
C TRP A 403 -18.21 5.24 11.34
N PRO A 404 -18.43 5.18 10.01
CA PRO A 404 -19.71 4.69 9.45
C PRO A 404 -20.05 3.26 9.85
N SER A 405 -19.05 2.41 10.08
CA SER A 405 -19.25 1.01 10.51
C SER A 405 -20.04 0.91 11.81
N ILE A 406 -19.96 1.88 12.72
CA ILE A 406 -20.73 1.89 13.98
C ILE A 406 -22.22 1.76 13.67
N ALA A 407 -22.73 2.48 12.66
CA ALA A 407 -24.12 2.38 12.27
C ALA A 407 -24.47 0.99 11.70
N VAL A 408 -23.57 0.42 10.90
CA VAL A 408 -23.75 -0.89 10.25
C VAL A 408 -23.73 -2.03 11.27
N VAL A 409 -22.73 -2.08 12.16
CA VAL A 409 -22.62 -3.15 13.17
C VAL A 409 -23.73 -3.07 14.21
N LEU A 410 -24.20 -1.87 14.57
CA LEU A 410 -25.37 -1.71 15.44
C LEU A 410 -26.67 -2.14 14.75
N ALA A 411 -26.81 -1.89 13.45
CA ALA A 411 -27.98 -2.34 12.69
C ALA A 411 -27.98 -3.88 12.57
N LEU A 412 -26.82 -4.47 12.31
CA LEU A 412 -26.65 -5.92 12.31
C LEU A 412 -26.95 -6.51 13.69
N ALA A 413 -26.44 -5.91 14.77
CA ALA A 413 -26.73 -6.36 16.14
C ALA A 413 -28.23 -6.30 16.47
N LEU A 414 -28.94 -5.23 16.07
CA LEU A 414 -30.39 -5.13 16.23
C LEU A 414 -31.13 -6.25 15.51
N VAL A 415 -30.77 -6.53 14.26
CA VAL A 415 -31.38 -7.59 13.46
C VAL A 415 -31.10 -8.95 14.09
N LEU A 416 -29.84 -9.24 14.45
CA LEU A 416 -29.45 -10.53 15.05
C LEU A 416 -30.16 -10.77 16.39
N VAL A 417 -30.18 -9.79 17.29
CA VAL A 417 -30.85 -9.93 18.59
C VAL A 417 -32.38 -10.05 18.42
N HIS A 418 -32.97 -9.32 17.47
CA HIS A 418 -34.40 -9.43 17.20
C HIS A 418 -34.79 -10.78 16.60
N LEU A 419 -34.02 -11.27 15.62
CA LEU A 419 -34.22 -12.60 15.03
C LEU A 419 -34.03 -13.69 16.08
N TRP A 420 -33.01 -13.57 16.93
CA TRP A 420 -32.79 -14.47 18.05
C TRP A 420 -34.02 -14.58 18.96
N GLY A 421 -34.57 -13.43 19.38
CA GLY A 421 -35.78 -13.38 20.21
C GLY A 421 -36.94 -14.13 19.55
N ARG A 422 -37.20 -13.89 18.27
CA ARG A 422 -38.27 -14.59 17.53
C ARG A 422 -38.02 -16.08 17.35
N CYS A 423 -36.79 -16.49 17.05
CA CYS A 423 -36.44 -17.90 16.92
C CYS A 423 -36.62 -18.66 18.25
N SER A 424 -36.51 -17.98 19.39
CA SER A 424 -36.78 -18.55 20.70
C SER A 424 -38.27 -18.79 20.97
N GLU A 425 -39.15 -18.09 20.26
CA GLU A 425 -40.62 -18.19 20.40
C GLU A 425 -41.23 -19.14 19.36
N TRP A 426 -40.59 -19.35 18.22
CA TRP A 426 -41.07 -20.27 17.18
C TRP A 426 -40.96 -21.73 17.62
N GLN A 427 -42.12 -22.35 17.88
CA GLN A 427 -42.24 -23.80 18.15
C GLN A 427 -41.80 -24.67 16.96
N ALA A 428 -41.80 -24.12 15.74
CA ALA A 428 -41.42 -24.82 14.51
C ALA A 428 -39.90 -24.95 14.29
N ILE A 429 -39.06 -24.19 15.01
CA ILE A 429 -37.60 -24.32 14.91
C ILE A 429 -37.15 -25.45 15.83
N SER A 430 -36.37 -26.39 15.29
CA SER A 430 -35.86 -27.50 16.09
C SER A 430 -35.05 -27.00 17.30
N PRO A 431 -35.19 -27.61 18.48
CA PRO A 431 -34.41 -27.24 19.67
C PRO A 431 -32.90 -27.27 19.43
N GLY A 432 -32.43 -28.10 18.49
CA GLY A 432 -31.04 -28.17 18.05
C GLY A 432 -30.55 -26.86 17.42
N ILE A 433 -31.28 -26.30 16.45
CA ILE A 433 -30.90 -25.04 15.79
C ILE A 433 -30.82 -23.90 16.82
N ARG A 434 -31.78 -23.80 17.74
CA ARG A 434 -31.79 -22.78 18.80
C ARG A 434 -30.58 -22.88 19.72
N ARG A 435 -30.13 -24.11 20.03
CA ARG A 435 -28.90 -24.34 20.80
C ARG A 435 -27.64 -24.00 20.00
N MET A 436 -27.65 -24.08 18.67
CA MET A 436 -26.50 -23.79 17.80
C MET A 436 -26.25 -22.31 17.56
N MET A 437 -27.29 -21.47 17.57
CA MET A 437 -27.16 -20.05 17.25
C MET A 437 -26.10 -19.27 18.07
N PRO A 438 -25.86 -19.50 19.38
CA PRO A 438 -24.89 -18.68 20.12
C PRO A 438 -23.46 -19.08 19.75
N TYR A 439 -23.26 -20.37 19.43
CA TYR A 439 -21.99 -20.87 18.91
C TYR A 439 -21.72 -20.33 17.51
N LEU A 440 -22.75 -20.16 16.66
CA LEU A 440 -22.59 -19.50 15.37
C LEU A 440 -22.19 -18.02 15.53
N GLY A 441 -22.82 -17.30 16.47
CA GLY A 441 -22.43 -15.93 16.80
C GLY A 441 -21.00 -15.83 17.34
N ALA A 442 -20.60 -16.75 18.22
CA ALA A 442 -19.23 -16.83 18.73
C ALA A 442 -18.24 -17.18 17.62
N ALA A 443 -18.57 -18.13 16.75
CA ALA A 443 -17.74 -18.50 15.59
C ALA A 443 -17.55 -17.32 14.62
N LEU A 444 -18.58 -16.51 14.40
CA LEU A 444 -18.49 -15.27 13.63
C LEU A 444 -17.54 -14.25 14.28
N LEU A 445 -17.65 -14.02 15.60
CA LEU A 445 -16.75 -13.11 16.30
C LEU A 445 -15.30 -13.60 16.28
N VAL A 446 -15.08 -14.90 16.46
CA VAL A 446 -13.76 -15.51 16.41
C VAL A 446 -13.19 -15.45 14.99
N SER A 447 -13.98 -15.69 13.94
CA SER A 447 -13.50 -15.62 12.56
C SER A 447 -13.15 -14.20 12.13
N LEU A 448 -13.96 -13.21 12.51
CA LEU A 448 -13.66 -11.80 12.31
C LEU A 448 -12.39 -11.39 13.09
N GLY A 449 -12.31 -11.75 14.38
CA GLY A 449 -11.12 -11.45 15.20
C GLY A 449 -9.85 -12.10 14.67
N ALA A 450 -9.90 -13.36 14.25
CA ALA A 450 -8.78 -14.04 13.62
C ALA A 450 -8.37 -13.37 12.31
N ARG A 451 -9.34 -12.97 11.47
CA ARG A 451 -9.05 -12.25 10.23
C ARG A 451 -8.39 -10.89 10.50
N THR A 452 -8.79 -10.19 11.56
CA THR A 452 -8.19 -8.95 12.04
C THR A 452 -6.74 -9.16 12.47
N VAL A 453 -6.47 -10.16 13.32
CA VAL A 453 -5.09 -10.48 13.75
C VAL A 453 -4.18 -10.79 12.55
N VAL A 454 -4.68 -11.56 11.58
CA VAL A 454 -3.94 -11.82 10.33
C VAL A 454 -3.68 -10.53 9.56
N ARG A 455 -4.71 -9.70 9.35
CA ARG A 455 -4.55 -8.43 8.61
C ARG A 455 -3.58 -7.48 9.32
N ASN A 456 -3.58 -7.43 10.65
CA ASN A 456 -2.66 -6.61 11.43
C ASN A 456 -1.18 -6.98 11.20
N SER A 457 -0.89 -8.26 10.92
CA SER A 457 0.48 -8.70 10.64
C SER A 457 1.05 -8.11 9.34
N ASP A 458 0.17 -7.77 8.38
CA ASP A 458 0.54 -7.14 7.12
C ASP A 458 1.12 -5.73 7.35
N TRP A 459 0.67 -5.04 8.40
CA TRP A 459 1.10 -3.69 8.80
C TRP A 459 2.42 -3.67 9.57
N SER A 460 3.23 -4.73 9.49
CA SER A 460 4.52 -4.81 10.18
C SER A 460 5.64 -4.05 9.46
N SER A 461 5.64 -4.05 8.12
CA SER A 461 6.61 -3.34 7.27
C SER A 461 5.99 -2.99 5.92
N ASN A 462 6.56 -2.03 5.19
CA ASN A 462 6.13 -1.69 3.83
C ASN A 462 6.19 -2.89 2.87
N LEU A 463 7.25 -3.69 2.95
CA LEU A 463 7.44 -4.83 2.05
C LEU A 463 6.37 -5.91 2.26
N GLU A 464 6.03 -6.22 3.52
CA GLU A 464 4.93 -7.16 3.84
C GLU A 464 3.57 -6.60 3.40
N LEU A 465 3.29 -5.33 3.71
CA LEU A 465 2.02 -4.69 3.37
C LEU A 465 1.80 -4.69 1.85
N PHE A 466 2.72 -4.09 1.09
CA PHE A 466 2.58 -4.00 -0.36
C PHE A 466 2.72 -5.36 -1.04
N GLY A 467 3.57 -6.26 -0.54
CA GLY A 467 3.75 -7.60 -1.09
C GLY A 467 2.49 -8.46 -1.00
N ARG A 468 1.77 -8.43 0.13
CA ARG A 468 0.50 -9.15 0.30
C ARG A 468 -0.64 -8.48 -0.45
N ASP A 469 -0.67 -7.15 -0.44
CA ASP A 469 -1.73 -6.38 -1.07
C ASP A 469 -1.62 -6.47 -2.60
N VAL A 470 -0.42 -6.43 -3.20
CA VAL A 470 -0.25 -6.58 -4.66
C VAL A 470 -0.61 -7.98 -5.14
N ALA A 471 -0.36 -9.01 -4.34
CA ALA A 471 -0.81 -10.37 -4.63
C ALA A 471 -2.34 -10.48 -4.60
N SER A 472 -2.97 -9.74 -3.69
CA SER A 472 -4.43 -9.67 -3.56
C SER A 472 -5.08 -8.77 -4.60
N PHE A 473 -4.41 -7.72 -5.08
CA PHE A 473 -4.94 -6.73 -6.02
C PHE A 473 -3.89 -6.40 -7.10
N PRO A 474 -3.62 -7.35 -8.02
CA PRO A 474 -2.63 -7.18 -9.10
C PRO A 474 -3.05 -6.13 -10.15
N GLU A 475 -4.26 -5.60 -10.04
CA GLU A 475 -4.79 -4.54 -10.90
C GLU A 475 -4.47 -3.14 -10.35
N SER A 476 -3.88 -3.00 -9.15
CA SER A 476 -3.43 -1.71 -8.65
C SER A 476 -2.01 -1.40 -9.12
N ALA A 477 -1.91 -0.47 -10.08
CA ALA A 477 -0.61 0.09 -10.50
C ALA A 477 0.14 0.70 -9.31
N LYS A 478 -0.57 1.30 -8.35
CA LYS A 478 0.01 1.93 -7.17
C LYS A 478 0.71 0.92 -6.27
N LEU A 479 0.11 -0.26 -6.05
CA LEU A 479 0.74 -1.35 -5.29
C LEU A 479 1.97 -1.91 -6.01
N HIS A 480 1.89 -2.08 -7.33
CA HIS A 480 3.03 -2.49 -8.15
C HIS A 480 4.21 -1.50 -8.06
N ILE A 481 3.93 -0.19 -8.09
CA ILE A 481 4.93 0.86 -7.92
C ILE A 481 5.50 0.85 -6.50
N ALA A 482 4.64 0.75 -5.48
CA ALA A 482 5.02 0.78 -4.08
C ALA A 482 5.97 -0.37 -3.72
N VAL A 483 5.60 -1.62 -4.03
CA VAL A 483 6.47 -2.79 -3.74
C VAL A 483 7.80 -2.70 -4.49
N SER A 484 7.78 -2.24 -5.75
CA SER A 484 8.99 -2.07 -6.56
C SER A 484 9.94 -1.03 -5.96
N ARG A 485 9.38 0.08 -5.46
CA ARG A 485 10.15 1.13 -4.80
C ARG A 485 10.85 0.61 -3.55
N GLU A 486 10.14 -0.13 -2.70
CA GLU A 486 10.73 -0.68 -1.47
C GLU A 486 11.85 -1.68 -1.77
N ILE A 487 11.65 -2.57 -2.75
CA ILE A 487 12.70 -3.53 -3.17
C ILE A 487 13.92 -2.78 -3.71
N LEU A 488 13.73 -1.79 -4.60
CA LEU A 488 14.84 -1.01 -5.15
C LEU A 488 15.59 -0.24 -4.06
N GLN A 489 14.87 0.37 -3.12
CA GLN A 489 15.48 1.12 -2.03
C GLN A 489 16.34 0.22 -1.11
N GLU A 490 15.92 -1.02 -0.87
CA GLU A 490 16.72 -2.00 -0.14
C GLU A 490 17.98 -2.41 -0.93
N LEU A 491 17.84 -2.68 -2.24
CA LEU A 491 18.96 -3.02 -3.11
C LEU A 491 20.01 -1.91 -3.18
N GLU A 492 19.57 -0.65 -3.26
CA GLU A 492 20.46 0.53 -3.28
C GLU A 492 21.22 0.72 -1.96
N ARG A 493 20.66 0.28 -0.82
CA ARG A 493 21.31 0.36 0.50
C ARG A 493 22.33 -0.75 0.73
N THR A 494 22.19 -1.91 0.09
CA THR A 494 23.08 -3.06 0.27
C THR A 494 23.71 -3.54 -1.04
N PRO A 495 24.55 -2.73 -1.71
CA PRO A 495 25.12 -3.09 -3.01
C PRO A 495 26.06 -4.31 -2.97
N GLU A 496 26.62 -4.65 -1.80
CA GLU A 496 27.63 -5.71 -1.63
C GLU A 496 27.07 -7.13 -1.45
N ARG A 497 25.75 -7.31 -1.27
CA ARG A 497 25.12 -8.64 -1.12
C ARG A 497 24.71 -9.20 -2.51
N ARG A 498 25.16 -10.45 -2.81
CA ARG A 498 24.99 -11.25 -4.06
C ARG A 498 23.54 -11.33 -4.61
N PRO A 499 23.36 -12.00 -5.78
CA PRO A 499 23.06 -11.38 -7.06
C PRO A 499 21.71 -10.65 -7.07
N GLN A 500 21.71 -9.38 -7.48
CA GLN A 500 20.52 -8.52 -7.56
C GLN A 500 19.54 -8.97 -8.67
N GLU A 501 20.02 -9.76 -9.65
CA GLU A 501 19.29 -10.10 -10.87
C GLU A 501 17.88 -10.69 -10.63
N PRO A 502 17.65 -11.65 -9.72
CA PRO A 502 16.30 -12.15 -9.46
C PRO A 502 15.37 -11.07 -8.88
N ALA A 503 15.88 -10.21 -8.00
CA ALA A 503 15.11 -9.13 -7.40
C ALA A 503 14.78 -8.04 -8.43
N LEU A 504 15.75 -7.66 -9.27
CA LEU A 504 15.57 -6.72 -10.38
C LEU A 504 14.58 -7.26 -11.42
N GLN A 505 14.58 -8.57 -11.70
CA GLN A 505 13.57 -9.21 -12.55
C GLN A 505 12.16 -9.11 -11.97
N VAL A 506 12.00 -9.33 -10.66
CA VAL A 506 10.71 -9.15 -9.97
C VAL A 506 10.25 -7.71 -10.08
N VAL A 507 11.12 -6.74 -9.75
CA VAL A 507 10.85 -5.29 -9.90
C VAL A 507 10.41 -4.97 -11.32
N ARG A 508 11.17 -5.39 -12.32
CA ARG A 508 10.86 -5.15 -13.74
C ARG A 508 9.50 -5.73 -14.13
N ALA A 509 9.14 -6.91 -13.63
CA ALA A 509 7.83 -7.51 -13.87
C ALA A 509 6.69 -6.70 -13.23
N HIS A 510 6.85 -6.23 -12.00
CA HIS A 510 5.87 -5.37 -11.34
C HIS A 510 5.73 -4.02 -12.06
N LEU A 511 6.83 -3.37 -12.44
CA LEU A 511 6.80 -2.07 -13.13
C LEU A 511 6.21 -2.16 -14.54
N ARG A 512 6.46 -3.27 -15.28
CA ARG A 512 5.79 -3.52 -16.57
C ARG A 512 4.28 -3.69 -16.40
N LYS A 513 3.82 -4.40 -15.36
CA LYS A 513 2.39 -4.47 -15.03
C LYS A 513 1.82 -3.10 -14.67
N ALA A 514 2.52 -2.31 -13.87
CA ALA A 514 2.11 -0.94 -13.54
C ALA A 514 1.96 -0.07 -14.80
N LEU A 515 2.89 -0.16 -15.76
CA LEU A 515 2.79 0.55 -17.04
C LEU A 515 1.70 0.01 -17.96
N ALA A 516 1.39 -1.29 -17.90
CA ALA A 516 0.26 -1.84 -18.66
C ALA A 516 -1.08 -1.28 -18.14
N ILE A 517 -1.20 -1.06 -16.83
CA ILE A 517 -2.39 -0.49 -16.19
C ILE A 517 -2.42 1.04 -16.34
N TYR A 518 -1.28 1.71 -16.18
CA TYR A 518 -1.14 3.16 -16.29
C TYR A 518 0.08 3.54 -17.15
N PRO A 519 -0.09 3.60 -18.49
CA PRO A 519 1.02 3.79 -19.43
C PRO A 519 1.79 5.11 -19.28
N ARG A 520 1.11 6.17 -18.82
CA ARG A 520 1.72 7.49 -18.63
C ARG A 520 2.20 7.71 -17.19
N SER A 521 2.81 6.68 -16.60
CA SER A 521 3.37 6.73 -15.24
C SER A 521 4.82 7.21 -15.24
N ALA A 522 5.06 8.50 -14.96
CA ALA A 522 6.42 9.03 -14.80
C ALA A 522 7.19 8.26 -13.71
N THR A 523 6.55 7.96 -12.58
CA THR A 523 7.15 7.20 -11.48
C THR A 523 7.53 5.77 -11.88
N SER A 524 6.72 5.07 -12.69
CA SER A 524 7.08 3.71 -13.12
C SER A 524 8.28 3.73 -14.07
N LEU A 525 8.36 4.72 -14.96
CA LEU A 525 9.50 4.91 -15.86
C LEU A 525 10.77 5.28 -15.09
N GLU A 526 10.66 6.17 -14.10
CA GLU A 526 11.77 6.52 -13.20
C GLU A 526 12.31 5.28 -12.47
N LEU A 527 11.42 4.46 -11.88
CA LEU A 527 11.82 3.24 -11.17
C LEU A 527 12.42 2.19 -12.12
N LEU A 528 11.98 2.13 -13.39
CA LEU A 528 12.62 1.30 -14.40
C LEU A 528 14.01 1.83 -14.75
N GLY A 529 14.20 3.16 -14.83
CA GLY A 529 15.51 3.77 -15.01
C GLY A 529 16.47 3.38 -13.88
N ARG A 530 16.02 3.43 -12.63
CA ARG A 530 16.79 2.98 -11.45
C ARG A 530 17.10 1.48 -11.49
N GLU A 531 16.11 0.65 -11.81
CA GLU A 531 16.30 -0.80 -11.99
C GLU A 531 17.38 -1.10 -13.04
N ARG A 532 17.35 -0.43 -14.18
CA ARG A 532 18.35 -0.59 -15.25
C ARG A 532 19.73 -0.08 -14.87
N ALA A 533 19.80 1.02 -14.13
CA ALA A 533 21.06 1.51 -13.60
C ALA A 533 21.72 0.48 -12.67
N LEU A 534 20.94 -0.15 -11.78
CA LEU A 534 21.42 -1.24 -10.91
C LEU A 534 21.78 -2.51 -11.70
N ALA A 535 21.06 -2.82 -12.78
CA ALA A 535 21.37 -3.92 -13.69
C ALA A 535 22.64 -3.68 -14.54
N GLY A 536 23.22 -2.48 -14.53
CA GLY A 536 24.36 -2.08 -15.36
C GLY A 536 24.00 -1.69 -16.81
N ASP A 537 22.71 -1.64 -17.14
CA ASP A 537 22.19 -1.21 -18.44
C ASP A 537 22.09 0.32 -18.48
N ARG A 538 23.25 0.97 -18.68
CA ARG A 538 23.39 2.43 -18.65
C ARG A 538 22.50 3.14 -19.69
N GLN A 539 22.48 2.63 -20.93
CA GLN A 539 21.72 3.27 -22.01
C GLN A 539 20.20 3.10 -21.81
N GLY A 540 19.76 1.91 -21.38
CA GLY A 540 18.37 1.67 -21.01
C GLY A 540 17.93 2.55 -19.85
N ALA A 541 18.79 2.72 -18.83
CA ALA A 541 18.52 3.62 -17.71
C ALA A 541 18.30 5.07 -18.16
N ILE A 542 19.22 5.62 -18.98
CA ILE A 542 19.10 6.98 -19.54
C ILE A 542 17.79 7.13 -20.32
N SER A 543 17.47 6.17 -21.19
CA SER A 543 16.24 6.22 -22.00
C SER A 543 14.97 6.26 -21.14
N TYR A 544 14.90 5.45 -20.08
CA TYR A 544 13.76 5.47 -19.16
C TYR A 544 13.68 6.75 -18.33
N PHE A 545 14.82 7.28 -17.87
CA PHE A 545 14.85 8.56 -17.17
C PHE A 545 14.44 9.73 -18.06
N GLU A 546 14.83 9.74 -19.34
CA GLU A 546 14.42 10.75 -20.30
C GLU A 546 12.92 10.67 -20.60
N ALA A 547 12.39 9.45 -20.79
CA ALA A 547 10.96 9.24 -20.95
C ALA A 547 10.17 9.69 -19.70
N ALA A 548 10.70 9.43 -18.50
CA ALA A 548 10.12 9.94 -17.26
C ALA A 548 10.14 11.48 -17.22
N THR A 549 11.26 12.09 -17.60
CA THR A 549 11.47 13.56 -17.63
C THR A 549 10.51 14.27 -18.58
N GLN A 550 10.15 13.64 -19.70
CA GLN A 550 9.14 14.17 -20.63
C GLN A 550 7.74 14.26 -20.03
N LEU A 551 7.42 13.39 -19.06
CA LEU A 551 6.13 13.42 -18.36
C LEU A 551 6.18 14.36 -17.15
N GLN A 552 7.26 14.29 -16.38
CA GLN A 552 7.47 15.12 -15.20
C GLN A 552 8.97 15.30 -14.95
N PRO A 553 9.46 16.51 -14.63
CA PRO A 553 10.86 16.72 -14.28
C PRO A 553 11.30 15.77 -13.16
N LEU A 554 12.42 15.07 -13.38
CA LEU A 554 13.08 14.30 -12.33
C LEU A 554 13.64 15.25 -11.26
N ALA A 555 13.62 14.82 -10.00
CA ALA A 555 14.19 15.58 -8.89
C ALA A 555 15.01 14.66 -7.98
N GLY A 556 15.98 15.24 -7.27
CA GLY A 556 16.79 14.54 -6.27
C GLY A 556 17.60 13.37 -6.85
N PHE A 557 17.56 12.25 -6.13
CA PHE A 557 18.41 11.07 -6.38
C PHE A 557 18.38 10.55 -7.83
N SER A 558 17.22 10.49 -8.47
CA SER A 558 17.10 10.00 -9.86
C SER A 558 17.73 10.95 -10.88
N GLN A 559 17.72 12.26 -10.62
CA GLN A 559 18.39 13.26 -11.46
C GLN A 559 19.92 13.17 -11.32
N GLU A 560 20.42 12.92 -10.11
CA GLU A 560 21.84 12.68 -9.86
C GLU A 560 22.34 11.43 -10.59
N ILE A 561 21.58 10.33 -10.55
CA ILE A 561 21.90 9.11 -11.31
C ILE A 561 21.94 9.42 -12.80
N LEU A 562 20.93 10.12 -13.35
CA LEU A 562 20.90 10.46 -14.77
C LEU A 562 22.10 11.33 -15.17
N ALA A 563 22.44 12.35 -14.38
CA ALA A 563 23.58 13.24 -14.65
C ALA A 563 24.89 12.44 -14.66
N LYS A 564 25.12 11.62 -13.63
CA LYS A 564 26.31 10.74 -13.56
C LYS A 564 26.40 9.80 -14.76
N LEU A 565 25.30 9.16 -15.14
CA LEU A 565 25.27 8.26 -16.29
C LEU A 565 25.56 9.01 -17.60
N ARG A 566 25.06 10.24 -17.75
CA ARG A 566 25.35 11.10 -18.90
C ARG A 566 26.81 11.53 -18.94
N ASP A 567 27.40 11.88 -17.81
CA ASP A 567 28.81 12.27 -17.73
C ASP A 567 29.71 11.09 -18.07
N GLU A 568 29.42 9.89 -17.55
CA GLU A 568 30.15 8.66 -17.88
C GLU A 568 30.05 8.32 -19.37
N CYS A 569 28.84 8.36 -19.95
CA CYS A 569 28.64 8.10 -21.38
C CYS A 569 29.22 9.20 -22.26
N GLY A 570 29.08 10.47 -21.86
CA GLY A 570 29.59 11.62 -22.58
C GLY A 570 31.11 11.70 -22.57
N ALA A 571 31.77 11.37 -21.46
CA ALA A 571 33.22 11.26 -21.37
C ALA A 571 33.75 10.12 -22.25
N ALA A 572 33.06 8.98 -22.30
CA ALA A 572 33.41 7.89 -23.20
C ALA A 572 33.29 8.32 -24.68
N GLU A 573 32.20 8.98 -25.06
CA GLU A 573 32.00 9.51 -26.42
C GLU A 573 33.01 10.62 -26.78
N ALA A 574 33.37 11.49 -25.84
CA ALA A 574 34.40 12.50 -26.04
C ALA A 574 35.78 11.86 -26.22
N ALA A 575 36.11 10.81 -25.45
CA ALA A 575 37.33 10.04 -25.62
C ALA A 575 37.38 9.37 -26.99
N LEU A 576 36.30 8.74 -27.44
CA LEU A 576 36.20 8.17 -28.79
C LEU A 576 36.36 9.25 -29.86
N THR A 577 35.73 10.41 -29.70
CA THR A 577 35.83 11.53 -30.64
C THR A 577 37.26 12.04 -30.74
N GLU A 578 37.95 12.20 -29.61
CA GLU A 578 39.35 12.62 -29.59
C GLU A 578 40.27 11.56 -30.21
N MET A 579 40.04 10.27 -29.92
CA MET A 579 40.77 9.18 -30.57
C MET A 579 40.56 9.19 -32.10
N GLY A 580 39.33 9.41 -32.58
CA GLY A 580 39.04 9.58 -34.01
C GLY A 580 39.66 10.84 -34.63
N ARG A 581 39.74 11.95 -33.89
CA ARG A 581 40.47 13.15 -34.33
C ARG A 581 41.98 12.86 -34.42
N GLN A 582 42.51 12.11 -33.45
CA GLN A 582 43.91 11.70 -33.47
C GLN A 582 44.20 10.78 -34.65
N THR A 583 43.32 9.85 -35.02
CA THR A 583 43.51 9.01 -36.23
C THR A 583 43.43 9.83 -37.51
N THR A 584 42.75 10.99 -37.52
CA THR A 584 42.77 11.92 -38.66
C THR A 584 44.07 12.72 -38.74
N THR A 585 44.63 13.14 -37.60
CA THR A 585 45.87 13.94 -37.54
C THR A 585 47.13 13.09 -37.67
N ARG A 586 47.07 11.82 -37.26
CA ARG A 586 48.13 10.81 -37.39
C ARG A 586 47.61 9.61 -38.19
N PRO A 587 47.31 9.79 -39.49
CA PRO A 587 46.63 8.76 -40.27
C PRO A 587 47.46 7.51 -40.54
N ALA A 588 48.78 7.56 -40.37
CA ALA A 588 49.71 6.44 -40.54
C ALA A 588 50.09 5.74 -39.22
N ASP A 589 49.50 6.13 -38.09
CA ASP A 589 49.79 5.54 -36.78
C ASP A 589 48.89 4.32 -36.55
N ALA A 590 49.46 3.12 -36.74
CA ALA A 590 48.75 1.86 -36.68
C ALA A 590 48.26 1.52 -35.26
N ASP A 591 49.07 1.78 -34.22
CA ASP A 591 48.73 1.51 -32.82
C ASP A 591 47.55 2.37 -32.38
N LEU A 592 47.54 3.66 -32.75
CA LEU A 592 46.44 4.56 -32.44
C LEU A 592 45.13 4.11 -33.09
N ARG A 593 45.17 3.69 -34.36
CA ARG A 593 43.98 3.18 -35.07
C ARG A 593 43.49 1.87 -34.47
N ARG A 594 44.40 0.98 -34.06
CA ARG A 594 44.06 -0.23 -33.32
C ARG A 594 43.35 0.11 -32.03
N ASP A 595 43.95 0.97 -31.20
CA ASP A 595 43.42 1.32 -29.89
C ASP A 595 42.06 2.03 -30.01
N TYR A 596 41.88 2.88 -31.03
CA TYR A 596 40.58 3.49 -31.34
C TYR A 596 39.55 2.45 -31.79
N GLY A 597 39.93 1.54 -32.70
CA GLY A 597 39.09 0.43 -33.14
C GLY A 597 38.67 -0.48 -31.97
N VAL A 598 39.58 -0.81 -31.06
CA VAL A 598 39.29 -1.58 -29.84
C VAL A 598 38.35 -0.81 -28.90
N ALA A 599 38.56 0.50 -28.73
CA ALA A 599 37.67 1.33 -27.95
C ALA A 599 36.25 1.38 -28.55
N LEU A 600 36.14 1.46 -29.88
CA LEU A 600 34.87 1.37 -30.61
C LEU A 600 34.19 0.00 -30.47
N LEU A 601 34.96 -1.10 -30.49
CA LEU A 601 34.44 -2.46 -30.23
C LEU A 601 33.85 -2.56 -28.82
N ARG A 602 34.56 -2.06 -27.81
CA ARG A 602 34.08 -2.03 -26.42
C ARG A 602 32.84 -1.15 -26.24
N ALA A 603 32.71 -0.11 -27.06
CA ALA A 603 31.52 0.74 -27.11
C ALA A 603 30.37 0.13 -27.95
N GLY A 604 30.55 -1.05 -28.53
CA GLY A 604 29.56 -1.72 -29.38
C GLY A 604 29.35 -1.09 -30.76
N ARG A 605 30.24 -0.18 -31.17
CA ARG A 605 30.19 0.53 -32.46
C ARG A 605 30.96 -0.27 -33.53
N TYR A 606 30.53 -1.51 -33.75
CA TYR A 606 31.24 -2.48 -34.60
C TYR A 606 31.44 -2.01 -36.04
N GLN A 607 30.47 -1.29 -36.61
CA GLN A 607 30.55 -0.75 -37.98
C GLN A 607 31.62 0.32 -38.14
N GLU A 608 31.91 1.09 -37.09
CA GLU A 608 32.95 2.12 -37.08
C GLU A 608 34.31 1.55 -36.68
N ALA A 609 34.33 0.52 -35.83
CA ALA A 609 35.54 -0.19 -35.46
C ALA A 609 36.20 -0.89 -36.67
N LEU A 610 35.39 -1.49 -37.54
CA LEU A 610 35.86 -2.31 -38.65
C LEU A 610 36.80 -1.56 -39.63
N PRO A 611 36.47 -0.37 -40.16
CA PRO A 611 37.39 0.36 -41.04
C PRO A 611 38.68 0.78 -40.33
N GLU A 612 38.62 1.17 -39.05
CA GLU A 612 39.81 1.57 -38.28
C GLU A 612 40.74 0.39 -38.03
N LEU A 613 40.20 -0.77 -37.67
CA LEU A 613 40.96 -2.00 -37.47
C LEU A 613 41.54 -2.54 -38.79
N ARG A 614 40.79 -2.44 -39.90
CA ARG A 614 41.31 -2.77 -41.24
C ARG A 614 42.50 -1.89 -41.62
N GLU A 615 42.41 -0.60 -41.33
CA GLU A 615 43.47 0.35 -41.64
C GLU A 615 44.69 0.16 -40.72
N ALA A 616 44.48 -0.16 -39.44
CA ALA A 616 45.54 -0.55 -38.52
C ALA A 616 46.31 -1.78 -39.05
N VAL A 617 45.59 -2.82 -39.50
CA VAL A 617 46.18 -4.01 -40.11
C VAL A 617 46.87 -3.69 -41.45
N ARG A 618 46.34 -2.77 -42.26
CA ARG A 618 46.97 -2.33 -43.52
C ARG A 618 48.30 -1.63 -43.27
N LEU A 619 48.37 -0.78 -42.24
CA LEU A 619 49.55 -0.02 -41.86
C LEU A 619 50.60 -0.88 -41.16
N SER A 620 50.18 -1.90 -40.42
CA SER A 620 51.07 -2.86 -39.74
C SER A 620 50.54 -4.29 -39.91
N PRO A 621 50.82 -4.95 -41.05
CA PRO A 621 50.30 -6.29 -41.36
C PRO A 621 50.78 -7.41 -40.43
N GLN A 622 51.79 -7.14 -39.60
CA GLN A 622 52.34 -8.08 -38.62
C GLN A 622 51.84 -7.81 -37.19
N ASP A 623 50.99 -6.80 -36.96
CA ASP A 623 50.40 -6.55 -35.65
C ASP A 623 49.35 -7.62 -35.33
N GLY A 624 49.78 -8.62 -34.55
CA GLY A 624 48.91 -9.71 -34.09
C GLY A 624 47.72 -9.24 -33.26
N ALA A 625 47.84 -8.16 -32.49
CA ALA A 625 46.76 -7.63 -31.67
C ALA A 625 45.70 -6.89 -32.51
N ALA A 626 46.13 -6.17 -33.55
CA ALA A 626 45.23 -5.56 -34.52
C ALA A 626 44.50 -6.62 -35.36
N LEU A 627 45.21 -7.66 -35.81
CA LEU A 627 44.62 -8.81 -36.51
C LEU A 627 43.61 -9.56 -35.63
N ALA A 628 43.91 -9.74 -34.35
CA ALA A 628 43.02 -10.38 -33.38
C ALA A 628 41.73 -9.56 -33.18
N SER A 629 41.87 -8.26 -32.96
CA SER A 629 40.75 -7.33 -32.78
C SER A 629 39.89 -7.21 -34.05
N LEU A 630 40.52 -7.24 -35.24
CA LEU A 630 39.81 -7.28 -36.52
C LEU A 630 39.03 -8.59 -36.69
N GLY A 631 39.61 -9.71 -36.28
CA GLY A 631 38.94 -11.01 -36.27
C GLY A 631 37.75 -11.06 -35.33
N GLU A 632 37.86 -10.47 -34.14
CA GLU A 632 36.74 -10.30 -33.19
C GLU A 632 35.63 -9.43 -33.79
N ALA A 633 35.98 -8.31 -34.41
CA ALA A 633 35.04 -7.43 -35.10
C ALA A 633 34.25 -8.20 -36.19
N TYR A 634 34.92 -9.00 -37.01
CA TYR A 634 34.27 -9.82 -38.03
C TYR A 634 33.39 -10.92 -37.44
N ALA A 635 33.80 -11.55 -36.34
CA ALA A 635 33.02 -12.60 -35.68
C ALA A 635 31.68 -12.07 -35.16
N VAL A 636 31.66 -10.87 -34.57
CA VAL A 636 30.43 -10.23 -34.07
C VAL A 636 29.53 -9.78 -35.21
N MET A 637 30.10 -9.41 -36.36
CA MET A 637 29.38 -9.04 -37.57
C MET A 637 28.91 -10.26 -38.41
N ASP A 638 29.09 -11.48 -37.89
CA ASP A 638 28.78 -12.76 -38.55
C ASP A 638 29.51 -12.97 -39.89
N GLU A 639 30.62 -12.26 -40.12
CA GLU A 639 31.52 -12.47 -41.26
C GLU A 639 32.55 -13.56 -40.92
N ARG A 640 32.06 -14.79 -40.70
CA ARG A 640 32.84 -15.91 -40.13
C ARG A 640 34.11 -16.25 -40.88
N ASP A 641 34.07 -16.32 -42.22
CA ASP A 641 35.24 -16.70 -43.02
C ASP A 641 36.38 -15.69 -42.83
N LYS A 642 36.06 -14.39 -42.80
CA LYS A 642 37.04 -13.32 -42.58
C LYS A 642 37.51 -13.27 -41.13
N ALA A 643 36.65 -13.59 -40.18
CA ALA A 643 37.03 -13.72 -38.77
C ALA A 643 38.08 -14.82 -38.57
N ILE A 644 37.85 -15.99 -39.19
CA ILE A 644 38.79 -17.12 -39.14
C ILE A 644 40.12 -16.73 -39.81
N GLU A 645 40.09 -16.12 -41.00
CA GLU A 645 41.30 -15.68 -41.72
C GLU A 645 42.12 -14.68 -40.88
N ALA A 646 41.48 -13.66 -40.32
CA ALA A 646 42.14 -12.63 -39.52
C ALA A 646 42.72 -13.21 -38.22
N LEU A 647 41.98 -14.08 -37.52
CA LEU A 647 42.48 -14.73 -36.31
C LEU A 647 43.59 -15.76 -36.61
N GLN A 648 43.55 -16.45 -37.75
CA GLN A 648 44.63 -17.34 -38.18
C GLN A 648 45.92 -16.55 -38.45
N ALA A 649 45.81 -15.41 -39.11
CA ALA A 649 46.93 -14.49 -39.28
C ALA A 649 47.44 -13.98 -37.92
N ALA A 650 46.55 -13.58 -37.00
CA ALA A 650 46.92 -13.18 -35.64
C ALA A 650 47.69 -14.27 -34.89
N ALA A 651 47.24 -15.53 -34.99
CA ALA A 651 47.87 -16.68 -34.35
C ALA A 651 49.25 -17.02 -34.95
N GLN A 652 49.49 -16.69 -36.22
CA GLN A 652 50.81 -16.84 -36.84
C GLN A 652 51.79 -15.76 -36.36
N GLN A 653 51.33 -14.52 -36.19
CA GLN A 653 52.17 -13.40 -35.75
C GLN A 653 52.47 -13.45 -34.25
N ASN A 654 51.48 -13.82 -33.43
CA ASN A 654 51.63 -13.96 -31.99
C ASN A 654 51.12 -15.34 -31.50
N PRO A 655 51.94 -16.41 -31.61
CA PRO A 655 51.54 -17.76 -31.22
C PRO A 655 51.34 -17.95 -29.71
N GLY A 656 51.70 -16.96 -28.90
CA GLY A 656 51.60 -17.00 -27.44
C GLY A 656 50.26 -16.52 -26.88
N GLU A 657 49.36 -16.00 -27.72
CA GLU A 657 48.12 -15.37 -27.27
C GLU A 657 46.95 -16.37 -27.22
N TRP A 658 46.61 -16.79 -26.01
CA TRP A 658 45.62 -17.86 -25.82
C TRP A 658 44.20 -17.46 -26.27
N GLN A 659 43.82 -16.18 -26.18
CA GLN A 659 42.50 -15.69 -26.60
C GLN A 659 42.27 -15.86 -28.10
N VAL A 660 43.31 -15.63 -28.91
CA VAL A 660 43.26 -15.83 -30.36
C VAL A 660 42.99 -17.29 -30.69
N HIS A 661 43.71 -18.20 -30.03
CA HIS A 661 43.50 -19.64 -30.18
C HIS A 661 42.14 -20.11 -29.65
N ALA A 662 41.65 -19.53 -28.55
CA ALA A 662 40.34 -19.84 -27.99
C ALA A 662 39.19 -19.41 -28.93
N ASN A 663 39.29 -18.21 -29.51
CA ASN A 663 38.32 -17.68 -30.47
C ASN A 663 38.34 -18.45 -31.80
N LEU A 664 39.54 -18.80 -32.31
CA LEU A 664 39.68 -19.70 -33.46
C LEU A 664 39.04 -21.05 -33.23
N ALA A 665 39.28 -21.66 -32.06
CA ALA A 665 38.72 -22.97 -31.75
C ALA A 665 37.20 -22.97 -31.82
N LYS A 666 36.56 -21.92 -31.28
CA LYS A 666 35.11 -21.74 -31.31
C LYS A 666 34.59 -21.54 -32.74
N LEU A 667 35.18 -20.63 -33.51
CA LEU A 667 34.73 -20.34 -34.87
C LEU A 667 34.94 -21.54 -35.82
N LEU A 668 36.04 -22.28 -35.68
CA LEU A 668 36.30 -23.49 -36.46
C LEU A 668 35.34 -24.63 -36.08
N ALA A 669 34.97 -24.75 -34.79
CA ALA A 669 33.96 -25.69 -34.34
C ALA A 669 32.59 -25.39 -34.97
N GLU A 670 32.20 -24.12 -35.03
CA GLU A 670 30.96 -23.66 -35.67
C GLU A 670 31.00 -23.83 -37.20
N ALA A 671 32.17 -23.68 -37.82
CA ALA A 671 32.40 -23.95 -39.24
C ALA A 671 32.48 -25.44 -39.59
N GLY A 672 32.47 -26.34 -38.59
CA GLY A 672 32.54 -27.79 -38.77
C GLY A 672 33.95 -28.36 -38.94
N ASP A 673 35.00 -27.54 -38.87
CA ASP A 673 36.39 -28.01 -38.81
C ASP A 673 36.74 -28.47 -37.39
N LYS A 674 36.26 -29.68 -37.07
CA LYS A 674 36.47 -30.34 -35.79
C LYS A 674 37.97 -30.48 -35.46
N ALA A 675 38.78 -30.85 -36.44
CA ALA A 675 40.21 -31.10 -36.23
C ALA A 675 40.98 -29.80 -35.95
N GLY A 676 40.68 -28.73 -36.67
CA GLY A 676 41.22 -27.39 -36.42
C GLY A 676 40.78 -26.83 -35.07
N ALA A 677 39.49 -26.99 -34.72
CA ALA A 677 38.96 -26.56 -33.43
C ALA A 677 39.70 -27.19 -32.25
N LEU A 678 39.93 -28.51 -32.31
CA LEU A 678 40.66 -29.24 -31.27
C LEU A 678 42.11 -28.78 -31.15
N ARG A 679 42.82 -28.61 -32.27
CA ARG A 679 44.22 -28.17 -32.28
C ARG A 679 44.38 -26.80 -31.60
N HIS A 680 43.53 -25.84 -31.95
CA HIS A 680 43.59 -24.50 -31.38
C HIS A 680 43.10 -24.45 -29.94
N ALA A 681 42.10 -25.26 -29.56
CA ALA A 681 41.66 -25.35 -28.18
C ALA A 681 42.75 -25.97 -27.28
N GLU A 682 43.46 -27.00 -27.76
CA GLU A 682 44.61 -27.60 -27.06
C GLU A 682 45.73 -26.56 -26.89
N GLN A 683 46.01 -25.76 -27.90
CA GLN A 683 47.01 -24.70 -27.83
C GLN A 683 46.60 -23.59 -26.84
N ALA A 684 45.34 -23.13 -26.86
CA ALA A 684 44.82 -22.15 -25.90
C ALA A 684 44.94 -22.65 -24.45
N ALA A 685 44.56 -23.90 -24.20
CA ALA A 685 44.65 -24.51 -22.88
C ALA A 685 46.11 -24.76 -22.43
N ARG A 686 47.06 -24.97 -23.36
CA ARG A 686 48.49 -25.05 -23.03
C ARG A 686 49.07 -23.68 -22.65
N LEU A 687 48.72 -22.64 -23.40
CA LEU A 687 49.23 -21.28 -23.17
C LEU A 687 48.65 -20.66 -21.90
N ALA A 688 47.40 -21.00 -21.57
CA ALA A 688 46.71 -20.48 -20.41
C ALA A 688 46.00 -21.60 -19.63
N PRO A 689 46.76 -22.47 -18.95
CA PRO A 689 46.22 -23.66 -18.30
C PRO A 689 45.26 -23.32 -17.17
N ASP A 690 45.33 -22.13 -16.57
CA ASP A 690 44.45 -21.71 -15.48
C ASP A 690 43.23 -20.91 -15.94
N GLN A 691 43.14 -20.58 -17.24
CA GLN A 691 42.01 -19.84 -17.77
C GLN A 691 40.81 -20.76 -18.01
N LEU A 692 39.71 -20.44 -17.32
CA LEU A 692 38.49 -21.24 -17.38
C LEU A 692 37.93 -21.34 -18.80
N GLU A 693 37.93 -20.23 -19.54
CA GLU A 693 37.44 -20.18 -20.93
C GLU A 693 38.22 -21.11 -21.87
N ALA A 694 39.56 -21.13 -21.75
CA ALA A 694 40.40 -22.04 -22.54
C ALA A 694 40.10 -23.52 -22.23
N ARG A 695 39.88 -23.88 -20.95
CA ARG A 695 39.50 -25.24 -20.55
C ARG A 695 38.12 -25.65 -21.07
N LEU A 696 37.16 -24.73 -21.08
CA LEU A 696 35.81 -24.98 -21.59
C LEU A 696 35.82 -25.18 -23.11
N ASN A 697 36.51 -24.31 -23.85
CA ASN A 697 36.64 -24.45 -25.31
C ASN A 697 37.36 -25.76 -25.67
N LEU A 698 38.35 -26.21 -24.89
CA LEU A 698 38.98 -27.52 -25.07
C LEU A 698 38.01 -28.67 -24.80
N ALA A 699 37.23 -28.62 -23.72
CA ALA A 699 36.22 -29.65 -23.45
C ALA A 699 35.17 -29.75 -24.56
N GLU A 700 34.73 -28.62 -25.11
CA GLU A 700 33.81 -28.59 -26.24
C GLU A 700 34.43 -29.16 -27.51
N ALA A 701 35.67 -28.76 -27.83
CA ALA A 701 36.38 -29.28 -28.99
C ALA A 701 36.65 -30.80 -28.89
N LEU A 702 37.00 -31.31 -27.69
CA LEU A 702 37.14 -32.74 -27.42
C LEU A 702 35.82 -33.49 -27.63
N ALA A 703 34.70 -32.93 -27.15
CA ALA A 703 33.38 -33.53 -27.35
C ALA A 703 32.96 -33.58 -28.83
N LEU A 704 33.30 -32.54 -29.60
CA LEU A 704 33.04 -32.46 -31.05
C LEU A 704 33.86 -33.47 -31.86
N ASN A 705 35.07 -33.81 -31.39
CA ASN A 705 35.97 -34.79 -31.99
C ASN A 705 35.77 -36.21 -31.41
N GLU A 706 34.59 -36.50 -30.84
CA GLU A 706 34.23 -37.81 -30.31
C GLU A 706 35.10 -38.30 -29.13
N ARG A 707 36.03 -37.47 -28.64
CA ARG A 707 36.86 -37.69 -27.43
C ARG A 707 36.08 -37.34 -26.16
N ARG A 708 34.86 -37.89 -26.04
CA ARG A 708 33.88 -37.53 -24.98
C ARG A 708 34.34 -37.89 -23.57
N ALA A 709 35.07 -39.00 -23.41
CA ALA A 709 35.62 -39.42 -22.11
C ALA A 709 36.65 -38.39 -21.58
N GLU A 710 37.50 -37.87 -22.46
CA GLU A 710 38.49 -36.85 -22.13
C GLU A 710 37.84 -35.50 -21.83
N ALA A 711 36.84 -35.10 -22.65
CA ALA A 711 36.03 -33.91 -22.39
C ALA A 711 35.36 -33.97 -21.01
N LEU A 712 34.79 -35.13 -20.65
CA LEU A 712 34.14 -35.34 -19.37
C LEU A 712 35.12 -35.28 -18.19
N ALA A 713 36.30 -35.89 -18.33
CA ALA A 713 37.36 -35.81 -17.33
C ALA A 713 37.82 -34.36 -17.11
N LEU A 714 38.04 -33.62 -18.18
CA LEU A 714 38.46 -32.21 -18.13
C LEU A 714 37.38 -31.32 -17.51
N LEU A 715 36.10 -31.50 -17.84
CA LEU A 715 35.01 -30.73 -17.22
C LEU A 715 34.85 -31.04 -15.73
N ARG A 716 35.04 -32.30 -15.31
CA ARG A 716 35.02 -32.68 -13.89
C ARG A 716 36.17 -32.05 -13.11
N GLN A 717 37.36 -32.04 -13.70
CA GLN A 717 38.53 -31.38 -13.11
C GLN A 717 38.32 -29.86 -13.04
N THR A 718 37.87 -29.24 -14.12
CA THR A 718 37.53 -27.81 -14.17
C THR A 718 36.46 -27.45 -13.15
N ARG A 719 35.43 -28.28 -12.98
CA ARG A 719 34.39 -28.15 -11.95
C ARG A 719 34.95 -28.27 -10.52
N LYS A 720 35.99 -29.06 -10.31
CA LYS A 720 36.64 -29.25 -9.00
C LYS A 720 37.56 -28.07 -8.67
N ASP A 721 38.27 -27.56 -9.66
CA ASP A 721 39.25 -26.47 -9.52
C ASP A 721 38.56 -25.09 -9.46
N MET A 722 37.35 -24.96 -10.00
CA MET A 722 36.63 -23.68 -9.99
C MET A 722 36.01 -23.37 -8.61
N PRO A 723 35.98 -22.09 -8.20
CA PRO A 723 35.31 -21.66 -6.98
C PRO A 723 33.84 -22.12 -6.97
N PRO A 724 33.29 -22.51 -5.79
CA PRO A 724 31.93 -23.02 -5.69
C PRO A 724 30.85 -22.10 -6.27
N ASP A 725 31.12 -20.80 -6.31
CA ASP A 725 30.18 -19.73 -6.68
C ASP A 725 30.36 -19.21 -8.12
N ASN A 726 31.16 -19.88 -8.95
CA ASN A 726 31.44 -19.42 -10.30
C ASN A 726 30.19 -19.58 -11.22
N ARG A 727 29.83 -18.50 -11.94
CA ARG A 727 28.59 -18.38 -12.75
C ARG A 727 28.45 -19.45 -13.84
N LEU A 728 29.54 -20.04 -14.32
CA LEU A 728 29.54 -21.07 -15.36
C LEU A 728 29.31 -22.49 -14.82
N ARG A 729 29.31 -22.67 -13.49
CA ARG A 729 29.17 -23.99 -12.85
C ARG A 729 27.90 -24.76 -13.24
N PRO A 730 26.70 -24.14 -13.30
CA PRO A 730 25.49 -24.85 -13.72
C PRO A 730 25.52 -25.31 -15.19
N ALA A 731 26.13 -24.51 -16.07
CA ALA A 731 26.31 -24.85 -17.47
C ALA A 731 27.29 -26.02 -17.64
N ILE A 732 28.40 -26.01 -16.88
CA ILE A 732 29.36 -27.11 -16.83
C ILE A 732 28.70 -28.39 -16.27
N ASP A 733 27.90 -28.28 -15.20
CA ASP A 733 27.16 -29.41 -14.64
C ASP A 733 26.14 -29.99 -15.63
N ALA A 734 25.45 -29.13 -16.40
CA ALA A 734 24.57 -29.57 -17.47
C ALA A 734 25.35 -30.31 -18.57
N ARG A 735 26.49 -29.75 -19.01
CA ARG A 735 27.33 -30.35 -20.03
C ARG A 735 27.93 -31.70 -19.59
N ILE A 736 28.33 -31.81 -18.32
CA ILE A 736 28.76 -33.07 -17.69
C ILE A 736 27.64 -34.11 -17.76
N ARG A 737 26.41 -33.75 -17.40
CA ARG A 737 25.26 -34.67 -17.47
C ARG A 737 24.97 -35.12 -18.90
N ASP A 738 25.05 -34.22 -19.88
CA ASP A 738 24.79 -34.54 -21.28
C ASP A 738 25.87 -35.47 -21.87
N LEU A 739 27.13 -35.21 -21.55
CA LEU A 739 28.24 -36.09 -21.95
C LEU A 739 28.17 -37.45 -21.26
N GLN A 740 27.72 -37.52 -20.00
CA GLN A 740 27.49 -38.78 -19.29
C GLN A 740 26.37 -39.62 -19.90
N ARG A 741 25.29 -39.00 -20.39
CA ARG A 741 24.17 -39.70 -21.05
C ARG A 741 24.52 -40.23 -22.44
N SER A 742 25.57 -39.70 -23.06
CA SER A 742 26.00 -40.03 -24.43
C SER A 742 27.25 -40.93 -24.49
N LEU A 743 27.71 -41.41 -23.34
CA LEU A 743 28.72 -42.46 -23.21
C LEU A 743 27.99 -43.82 -23.05
N PRO A 744 28.38 -44.85 -23.80
CA PRO A 744 27.77 -46.18 -23.72
C PRO A 744 28.03 -46.89 -22.39
#